data_AF-A0A0F3HMT3-F1
#
_entry.id   AF-A0A0F3HMT3-F1
#
_cell.length_a   1.000
_cell.length_b   1.000
_cell.length_c   1.000
_cell.angle_alpha   90.00
_cell.angle_beta   90.00
_cell.angle_gamma   90.00
#
_symmetry.space_group_name_H-M   'P 1'
#
loop_
_entity.id
_entity.type
_entity.pdbx_description
1 polymer ?
#
loop_
_entity_poly.entity_id
_entity_poly.type
_entity_poly.pdbx_seq_one_letter_code
_entity_poly.pdbx_strand_id
1 'polypeptide(L)'
;MVDVNRFKSMQITLASPSKVRSWSYGEVKKPETINYRTLKPEREGLFDEVIFGPTKDWECACGKYKRIRYRGIVCDRCGVEVTRTKVRRERMGHIELKAPVSHIWYFKGIPSRMGLTLDMSPRALEEVIYFAAYVVIDPKDTPLEHKSIMTEREYRERLREYGYGSFVAKMGAEAIQDLLKQVDLEKEIAELKEELKTATGQKRIKAIRRLDVLDAFYKSGNKPEWMILNILPVIPPDLRPMLQLDGGRFASSDLNDLYRRVINRNNRLARLLELNAPGIIVQNEKRMLQEAVDALIDNGRRGRPITGPGSRPLKSLSHMLKGKQGRFRQNLLGKRVDFSGRSVIAVGPTLKMYQCGVPREMAIELFKPFVMREIVARDIVQNVKAAKRLVERGDERIWDILEEVIKEHPVLLNRAPTLHRLGIQAFEPVLIDGKALRLHPLVCEAYNADFDGDQMAIHVPLSEEAQAEARILMLAAEHILNPKDGKPVVTPSQDMVLGNYYLTMEEAGREGEGMVFKDRDEAVMAYRNGYVHLHSRVGIATDSLNKPWTEEQKHKVLLTTVGKILFNDIMPEGLPYLQEPNNANLTEGVPAKYFLPLGGDIKEAISNLELNPPFKKKNLGNIIAEIFKRFRTTETSALLDRMKNLGYHHSTLAGLTVGIADIPVVDDKAEIIEESHKRVEQITKQFRRGMITDDERYNAVTAEWRAAREKLEKRLIANQDPKNPIVMMMDSGARGNISNFSQLAGMRGLMAAPNGRIMELPILSNFREGLSVLEMFFSTHGARKGMTDTALKTADSGYLTRRLVDVAQDVIIREDDCGTDRGLLIRSITEGKEMIESLEERLNGRYTKKTVKHPETGAVIIGPNELITEDKAREIVNAGVEEVTIRSVFTCNTRHGVCRHCYGINLATGDAVEVGEAVGTIAAQSIGEPGTQLTMRTFHTGGVASNTDITQGLPRVQEIFEARNPKGEAVITEVKGQVTAIEEDASTRTKKVFVKGETGEGEYVVPFTARMRVEVGDQVSRGAALTEGSIQPKRLLAVRDVLSVETYLLGEVQKVYRSQGVEIGDKHIEVMVRQMIRKVRVMDPGDTDLLMGTLMDINDFTDANKDVLIAGGVPATGRPVLMGITKASLETNSFLSAASFQETTRVLTDAAIRGKKDHLLGLKENVIIGKIIPAGTGMARYRNLEPQAINEESYLASSQEETSVDTTVEEVVETVEVSE
;
A
#
# COMPACT_ATOMS: atom_id res chain seq x y z
N MET A 1 -12.09 17.47 29.71
CA MET A 1 -11.29 16.79 28.67
C MET A 1 -10.46 17.86 27.99
N VAL A 2 -9.15 17.62 27.83
CA VAL A 2 -8.35 18.45 26.93
C VAL A 2 -8.93 18.23 25.53
N ASP A 3 -9.34 19.30 24.88
CA ASP A 3 -9.79 19.28 23.50
C ASP A 3 -8.68 18.64 22.65
N VAL A 4 -9.01 17.52 22.00
CA VAL A 4 -8.04 16.68 21.27
C VAL A 4 -7.35 17.49 20.16
N ASN A 5 -8.01 18.55 19.67
CA ASN A 5 -7.46 19.43 18.66
C ASN A 5 -6.33 20.33 19.18
N ARG A 6 -6.24 20.59 20.49
CA ARG A 6 -5.37 21.64 21.06
C ARG A 6 -3.94 21.23 21.41
N PHE A 7 -3.59 19.94 21.49
CA PHE A 7 -2.23 19.53 21.84
C PHE A 7 -1.35 19.25 20.61
N LYS A 8 -0.07 19.68 20.66
CA LYS A 8 0.90 19.56 19.56
C LYS A 8 1.77 18.29 19.60
N SER A 9 1.84 17.63 20.76
CA SER A 9 2.73 16.47 20.95
C SER A 9 2.22 15.57 22.07
N MET A 10 2.59 14.29 22.04
CA MET A 10 2.28 13.31 23.08
C MET A 10 3.57 12.73 23.66
N GLN A 11 3.67 12.63 24.99
CA GLN A 11 4.84 12.04 25.65
C GLN A 11 4.44 10.75 26.38
N ILE A 12 5.33 9.76 26.36
CA ILE A 12 5.22 8.52 27.13
C ILE A 12 6.40 8.41 28.10
N THR A 13 6.13 8.14 29.37
CA THR A 13 7.13 7.99 30.43
C THR A 13 6.74 6.85 31.37
N LEU A 14 7.67 6.43 32.23
CA LEU A 14 7.34 5.56 33.36
C LEU A 14 6.44 6.29 34.36
N ALA A 15 5.54 5.54 35.00
CA ALA A 15 4.64 6.08 36.02
C ALA A 15 5.22 5.80 37.41
N SER A 16 5.52 6.86 38.16
CA SER A 16 5.93 6.71 39.56
C SER A 16 4.74 6.27 40.44
N PRO A 17 4.98 5.62 41.59
CA PRO A 17 3.91 5.25 42.52
C PRO A 17 3.05 6.44 42.98
N SER A 18 3.67 7.61 43.21
CA SER A 18 2.95 8.85 43.56
C SER A 18 2.07 9.33 42.41
N LYS A 19 2.53 9.19 41.16
CA LYS A 19 1.72 9.54 39.98
C LYS A 19 0.52 8.61 39.84
N VAL A 20 0.69 7.31 40.05
CA VAL A 20 -0.42 6.33 40.03
C VAL A 20 -1.45 6.66 41.10
N ARG A 21 -1.04 7.04 42.32
CA ARG A 21 -1.96 7.51 43.36
C ARG A 21 -2.73 8.77 42.94
N SER A 22 -2.07 9.72 42.26
CA SER A 22 -2.73 10.95 41.78
C SER A 22 -3.81 10.71 40.72
N TRP A 23 -3.75 9.60 39.98
CA TRP A 23 -4.79 9.22 39.01
C TRP A 23 -5.98 8.52 39.66
N SER A 24 -5.79 7.97 40.86
CA SER A 24 -6.78 7.14 41.50
C SER A 24 -7.78 7.95 42.32
N TYR A 25 -9.04 7.55 42.23
CA TYR A 25 -10.15 8.08 43.03
C TYR A 25 -10.44 7.24 44.28
N GLY A 26 -9.75 6.11 44.47
CA GLY A 26 -9.92 5.24 45.62
C GLY A 26 -9.21 3.89 45.49
N GLU A 27 -8.96 3.25 46.63
CA GLU A 27 -8.34 1.93 46.73
C GLU A 27 -9.39 0.82 46.62
N VAL A 28 -9.13 -0.17 45.75
CA VAL A 28 -9.96 -1.37 45.62
C VAL A 28 -9.41 -2.45 46.55
N LYS A 29 -10.16 -2.77 47.61
CA LYS A 29 -9.76 -3.77 48.62
C LYS A 29 -10.42 -5.12 48.41
N LYS A 30 -11.62 -5.11 47.83
CA LYS A 30 -12.49 -6.28 47.74
C LYS A 30 -12.52 -6.89 46.32
N PRO A 31 -12.41 -8.22 46.19
CA PRO A 31 -12.43 -8.91 44.90
C PRO A 31 -13.83 -8.98 44.26
N GLU A 32 -14.87 -8.71 45.04
CA GLU A 32 -16.27 -8.80 44.60
C GLU A 32 -16.59 -7.73 43.53
N THR A 33 -17.54 -8.06 42.65
CA THR A 33 -17.95 -7.19 41.54
C THR A 33 -19.30 -6.55 41.83
N ILE A 34 -20.38 -7.30 41.59
CA ILE A 34 -21.75 -6.91 41.90
C ILE A 34 -22.38 -7.95 42.81
N ASN A 35 -23.36 -7.53 43.59
CA ASN A 35 -24.19 -8.43 44.35
C ASN A 35 -25.16 -9.14 43.41
N TYR A 36 -25.08 -10.47 43.31
CA TYR A 36 -25.91 -11.25 42.38
C TYR A 36 -27.42 -11.19 42.68
N ARG A 37 -27.82 -10.86 43.92
CA ARG A 37 -29.24 -10.74 44.30
C ARG A 37 -29.81 -9.36 44.00
N THR A 38 -29.06 -8.30 44.33
CA THR A 38 -29.55 -6.91 44.20
C THR A 38 -29.11 -6.24 42.91
N LEU A 39 -28.19 -6.85 42.17
CA LEU A 39 -27.54 -6.33 40.96
C LEU A 39 -26.81 -4.99 41.18
N LYS A 40 -26.60 -4.60 42.43
CA LYS A 40 -25.87 -3.38 42.79
C LYS A 40 -24.37 -3.67 42.92
N PRO A 41 -23.50 -2.72 42.57
CA PRO A 41 -22.07 -2.85 42.83
C PRO A 41 -21.76 -3.01 44.32
N GLU A 42 -20.77 -3.84 44.62
CA GLU A 42 -20.29 -4.03 45.99
C GLU A 42 -19.37 -2.88 46.43
N ARG A 43 -19.46 -2.49 47.71
CA ARG A 43 -18.66 -1.41 48.30
C ARG A 43 -17.19 -1.85 48.43
N GLU A 44 -16.25 -0.98 48.07
CA GLU A 44 -14.80 -1.27 47.95
C GLU A 44 -14.45 -2.35 46.90
N GLY A 45 -15.44 -2.81 46.12
CA GLY A 45 -15.28 -3.83 45.10
C GLY A 45 -14.81 -3.26 43.75
N LEU A 46 -14.65 -4.15 42.77
CA LEU A 46 -14.19 -3.80 41.42
C LEU A 46 -15.18 -2.90 40.65
N PHE A 47 -16.41 -2.72 41.10
CA PHE A 47 -17.42 -1.89 40.44
C PHE A 47 -17.95 -0.76 41.35
N ASP A 48 -17.31 -0.52 42.50
CA ASP A 48 -17.78 0.41 43.53
C ASP A 48 -18.20 1.78 42.98
N GLU A 49 -19.37 2.26 43.41
CA GLU A 49 -19.91 3.56 43.00
C GLU A 49 -19.20 4.74 43.67
N VAL A 50 -18.58 4.54 44.84
CA VAL A 50 -17.82 5.60 45.52
C VAL A 50 -16.54 5.92 44.74
N ILE A 51 -15.81 4.89 44.31
CA ILE A 51 -14.55 5.02 43.59
C ILE A 51 -14.79 5.48 42.15
N PHE A 52 -15.67 4.79 41.42
CA PHE A 52 -15.83 4.98 39.98
C PHE A 52 -16.92 5.99 39.60
N GLY A 53 -17.84 6.32 40.51
CA GLY A 53 -18.99 7.19 40.27
C GLY A 53 -20.32 6.43 40.15
N PRO A 54 -21.46 7.14 40.03
CA PRO A 54 -22.79 6.55 40.10
C PRO A 54 -23.15 5.71 38.86
N THR A 55 -23.94 4.65 39.04
CA THR A 55 -24.44 3.82 37.92
C THR A 55 -25.54 4.49 37.12
N LYS A 56 -26.32 5.38 37.74
CA LYS A 56 -27.40 6.14 37.12
C LYS A 56 -27.09 7.64 37.09
N ASP A 57 -27.48 8.31 36.01
CA ASP A 57 -27.24 9.73 35.84
C ASP A 57 -27.95 10.53 36.95
N TRP A 58 -27.18 11.36 37.65
CA TRP A 58 -27.68 12.26 38.70
C TRP A 58 -28.41 11.56 39.86
N GLU A 59 -28.05 10.30 40.15
CA GLU A 59 -28.61 9.52 41.26
C GLU A 59 -27.49 8.85 42.07
N CYS A 60 -27.52 9.01 43.40
CA CYS A 60 -26.60 8.31 44.30
C CYS A 60 -27.04 6.85 44.57
N ALA A 61 -26.13 5.97 45.00
CA ALA A 61 -26.37 4.54 45.23
C ALA A 61 -27.60 4.21 46.10
N CYS A 62 -27.82 5.01 47.15
CA CYS A 62 -28.90 4.81 48.12
C CYS A 62 -30.22 5.48 47.71
N GLY A 63 -30.21 6.27 46.63
CA GLY A 63 -31.39 6.99 46.12
C GLY A 63 -31.85 8.19 46.96
N LYS A 64 -31.05 8.67 47.94
CA LYS A 64 -31.37 9.86 48.75
C LYS A 64 -31.38 11.13 47.90
N TYR A 65 -30.31 11.33 47.13
CA TYR A 65 -30.19 12.42 46.17
C TYR A 65 -30.47 11.89 44.77
N LYS A 66 -31.48 12.50 44.12
CA LYS A 66 -31.91 12.22 42.74
C LYS A 66 -32.17 13.53 42.03
N ARG A 67 -31.90 13.56 40.72
CA ARG A 67 -32.07 14.72 39.79
C ARG A 67 -30.88 15.67 39.78
N ILE A 68 -30.79 16.43 38.70
CA ILE A 68 -29.67 17.32 38.37
C ILE A 68 -29.42 18.43 39.40
N ARG A 69 -30.42 18.81 40.20
CA ARG A 69 -30.31 19.86 41.23
C ARG A 69 -29.25 19.57 42.31
N TYR A 70 -28.90 18.30 42.52
CA TYR A 70 -27.91 17.88 43.51
C TYR A 70 -26.52 17.62 42.88
N ARG A 71 -26.27 18.15 41.68
CA ARG A 71 -25.00 17.99 40.97
C ARG A 71 -23.79 18.33 41.86
N GLY A 72 -22.83 17.41 41.91
CA GLY A 72 -21.56 17.60 42.65
C GLY A 72 -21.66 17.38 44.16
N ILE A 73 -22.86 17.11 44.71
CA ILE A 73 -23.01 16.80 46.13
C ILE A 73 -22.60 15.35 46.37
N VAL A 74 -21.71 15.14 47.35
CA VAL A 74 -21.36 13.81 47.85
C VAL A 74 -22.40 13.38 48.88
N CYS A 75 -23.01 12.22 48.65
CA CYS A 75 -24.06 11.73 49.53
C CYS A 75 -23.50 11.34 50.91
N ASP A 76 -24.05 11.90 51.97
CA ASP A 76 -23.69 11.62 53.36
C ASP A 76 -23.95 10.16 53.78
N ARG A 77 -24.94 9.49 53.17
CA ARG A 77 -25.28 8.10 53.50
C ARG A 77 -24.43 7.06 52.77
N CYS A 78 -24.11 7.28 51.50
CA CYS A 78 -23.43 6.28 50.67
C CYS A 78 -22.04 6.70 50.17
N GLY A 79 -21.65 7.96 50.35
CA GLY A 79 -20.36 8.49 49.89
C GLY A 79 -20.25 8.71 48.38
N VAL A 80 -21.30 8.40 47.59
CA VAL A 80 -21.29 8.55 46.13
C VAL A 80 -21.59 10.00 45.75
N GLU A 81 -20.76 10.55 44.88
CA GLU A 81 -20.96 11.86 44.26
C GLU A 81 -22.06 11.82 43.19
N VAL A 82 -23.01 12.75 43.27
CA VAL A 82 -24.10 12.87 42.28
C VAL A 82 -23.58 13.57 41.03
N THR A 83 -23.22 12.76 40.03
CA THR A 83 -22.72 13.21 38.72
C THR A 83 -23.28 12.34 37.59
N ARG A 84 -22.81 12.54 36.36
CA ARG A 84 -23.18 11.70 35.22
C ARG A 84 -22.49 10.34 35.30
N THR A 85 -23.16 9.27 34.88
CA THR A 85 -22.61 7.91 34.81
C THR A 85 -21.35 7.85 33.94
N LYS A 86 -21.21 8.75 32.95
CA LYS A 86 -20.04 8.83 32.05
C LYS A 86 -18.69 8.85 32.79
N VAL A 87 -18.63 9.40 34.01
CA VAL A 87 -17.39 9.42 34.80
C VAL A 87 -16.86 8.02 35.14
N ARG A 88 -17.72 6.98 35.14
CA ARG A 88 -17.33 5.57 35.36
C ARG A 88 -16.48 4.98 34.25
N ARG A 89 -16.38 5.68 33.12
CA ARG A 89 -15.45 5.36 32.03
C ARG A 89 -14.10 6.08 32.16
N GLU A 90 -14.01 7.09 33.04
CA GLU A 90 -12.86 7.99 33.17
C GLU A 90 -12.10 7.78 34.50
N ARG A 91 -12.80 7.57 35.62
CA ARG A 91 -12.20 7.43 36.96
C ARG A 91 -11.46 6.10 37.12
N MET A 92 -10.22 6.15 37.58
CA MET A 92 -9.40 4.97 37.85
C MET A 92 -9.36 4.62 39.34
N GLY A 93 -9.20 3.33 39.64
CA GLY A 93 -8.89 2.83 40.98
C GLY A 93 -7.41 2.45 41.09
N HIS A 94 -6.97 2.05 42.28
CA HIS A 94 -5.67 1.41 42.47
C HIS A 94 -5.75 0.28 43.50
N ILE A 95 -4.75 -0.59 43.49
CA ILE A 95 -4.52 -1.64 44.49
C ILE A 95 -3.13 -1.40 45.09
N GLU A 96 -3.07 -1.29 46.41
CA GLU A 96 -1.81 -1.21 47.15
C GLU A 96 -1.24 -2.63 47.32
N LEU A 97 -0.09 -2.92 46.71
CA LEU A 97 0.51 -4.25 46.79
C LEU A 97 1.25 -4.41 48.13
N LYS A 98 1.04 -5.54 48.80
CA LYS A 98 1.70 -5.83 50.09
C LYS A 98 3.16 -6.26 49.95
N ALA A 99 3.57 -6.63 48.75
CA ALA A 99 4.96 -6.84 48.38
C ALA A 99 5.20 -6.19 47.00
N PRO A 100 6.38 -5.58 46.76
CA PRO A 100 6.78 -5.11 45.45
C PRO A 100 6.78 -6.25 44.42
N VAL A 101 6.40 -5.92 43.19
CA VAL A 101 6.27 -6.88 42.08
C VAL A 101 7.03 -6.33 40.87
N SER A 102 7.83 -7.16 40.21
CA SER A 102 8.54 -6.76 39.00
C SER A 102 7.57 -6.62 37.82
N HIS A 103 7.76 -5.60 36.97
CA HIS A 103 6.94 -5.46 35.77
C HIS A 103 7.47 -6.34 34.63
N ILE A 104 6.66 -7.30 34.19
CA ILE A 104 7.02 -8.35 33.23
C ILE A 104 7.65 -7.86 31.91
N TRP A 105 7.25 -6.69 31.38
CA TRP A 105 7.81 -6.16 30.13
C TRP A 105 9.30 -5.78 30.22
N TYR A 106 9.74 -5.19 31.34
CA TYR A 106 11.14 -4.77 31.51
C TYR A 106 12.04 -5.94 31.90
N PHE A 107 11.46 -6.94 32.57
CA PHE A 107 12.14 -8.16 32.99
C PHE A 107 12.32 -9.17 31.82
N LYS A 108 11.24 -9.62 31.17
CA LYS A 108 11.24 -10.61 30.06
C LYS A 108 11.24 -9.95 28.66
N GLY A 109 11.65 -8.70 28.57
CA GLY A 109 11.91 -8.02 27.29
C GLY A 109 13.08 -8.68 26.55
N ILE A 110 13.10 -8.59 25.23
CA ILE A 110 14.27 -8.95 24.41
C ILE A 110 14.77 -7.64 23.78
N PRO A 111 15.87 -7.05 24.27
CA PRO A 111 16.66 -7.43 25.45
C PRO A 111 15.99 -7.08 26.80
N SER A 112 16.43 -7.71 27.89
CA SER A 112 15.95 -7.40 29.25
C SER A 112 16.53 -6.06 29.71
N ARG A 113 15.66 -5.10 29.99
CA ARG A 113 16.07 -3.75 30.38
C ARG A 113 16.61 -3.72 31.81
N MET A 114 15.99 -4.51 32.70
CA MET A 114 16.52 -4.74 34.05
C MET A 114 17.90 -5.41 34.03
N GLY A 115 18.08 -6.43 33.18
CA GLY A 115 19.36 -7.13 33.05
C GLY A 115 20.50 -6.24 32.58
N LEU A 116 20.24 -5.39 31.58
CA LEU A 116 21.23 -4.42 31.10
C LEU A 116 21.57 -3.36 32.16
N THR A 117 20.56 -2.85 32.88
CA THR A 117 20.77 -1.82 33.91
C THR A 117 21.64 -2.34 35.06
N LEU A 118 21.37 -3.57 35.54
CA LEU A 118 22.06 -4.16 36.67
C LEU A 118 23.35 -4.93 36.30
N ASP A 119 23.63 -5.11 35.01
CA ASP A 119 24.61 -6.05 34.45
C ASP A 119 24.45 -7.50 34.94
N MET A 120 23.19 -7.95 35.07
CA MET A 120 22.84 -9.30 35.50
C MET A 120 22.26 -10.09 34.33
N SER A 121 22.50 -11.41 34.31
CA SER A 121 21.90 -12.28 33.30
C SER A 121 20.36 -12.37 33.49
N PRO A 122 19.56 -12.53 32.41
CA PRO A 122 18.12 -12.68 32.55
C PRO A 122 17.71 -13.91 33.38
N ARG A 123 18.52 -14.97 33.37
CA ARG A 123 18.32 -16.18 34.17
C ARG A 123 18.55 -15.90 35.66
N ALA A 124 19.63 -15.19 35.99
CA ALA A 124 19.90 -14.73 37.35
C ALA A 124 18.74 -13.91 37.93
N LEU A 125 18.24 -12.94 37.16
CA LEU A 125 17.09 -12.13 37.57
C LEU A 125 15.84 -12.99 37.79
N GLU A 126 15.60 -14.00 36.95
CA GLU A 126 14.48 -14.92 37.11
C GLU A 126 14.56 -15.73 38.41
N GLU A 127 15.74 -16.26 38.71
CA GLU A 127 15.98 -17.03 39.93
C GLU A 127 15.79 -16.17 41.19
N VAL A 128 16.22 -14.90 41.17
CA VAL A 128 16.01 -13.97 42.29
C VAL A 128 14.54 -13.54 42.41
N ILE A 129 13.89 -13.09 41.33
CA ILE A 129 12.52 -12.55 41.36
C ILE A 129 11.50 -13.60 41.81
N TYR A 130 11.66 -14.86 41.40
CA TYR A 130 10.75 -15.95 41.76
C TYR A 130 11.20 -16.78 42.96
N PHE A 131 12.04 -16.20 43.83
CA PHE A 131 12.43 -16.76 45.13
C PHE A 131 13.16 -18.12 45.05
N ALA A 132 13.98 -18.33 44.02
CA ALA A 132 14.83 -19.53 43.89
C ALA A 132 16.25 -19.31 44.44
N ALA A 133 16.77 -18.09 44.39
CA ALA A 133 18.11 -17.76 44.88
C ALA A 133 18.14 -16.39 45.60
N TYR A 134 19.13 -16.22 46.47
CA TYR A 134 19.46 -14.95 47.12
C TYR A 134 20.47 -14.16 46.28
N VAL A 135 20.42 -12.83 46.36
CA VAL A 135 21.41 -11.93 45.79
C VAL A 135 22.02 -11.06 46.89
N VAL A 136 23.34 -10.90 46.87
CA VAL A 136 24.06 -10.02 47.80
C VAL A 136 23.87 -8.56 47.39
N ILE A 137 23.24 -7.78 48.26
CA ILE A 137 23.00 -6.34 48.08
C ILE A 137 24.15 -5.53 48.68
N ASP A 138 24.61 -5.92 49.87
CA ASP A 138 25.71 -5.24 50.54
C ASP A 138 26.62 -6.28 51.19
N PRO A 139 27.85 -6.49 50.66
CA PRO A 139 28.80 -7.42 51.23
C PRO A 139 29.48 -6.89 52.51
N LYS A 140 29.36 -5.60 52.84
CA LYS A 140 30.07 -4.95 53.95
C LYS A 140 31.56 -5.35 53.99
N ASP A 141 32.03 -5.92 55.10
CA ASP A 141 33.42 -6.34 55.32
C ASP A 141 33.72 -7.79 54.89
N THR A 142 32.73 -8.49 54.31
CA THR A 142 32.91 -9.89 53.87
C THR A 142 33.53 -9.97 52.47
N PRO A 143 34.23 -11.07 52.12
CA PRO A 143 34.81 -11.25 50.78
C PRO A 143 33.75 -11.61 49.71
N LEU A 144 32.47 -11.35 49.97
CA LEU A 144 31.39 -11.61 49.02
C LEU A 144 31.38 -10.54 47.93
N GLU A 145 31.19 -10.96 46.68
CA GLU A 145 31.03 -10.01 45.59
C GLU A 145 29.62 -9.41 45.58
N HIS A 146 29.55 -8.11 45.34
CA HIS A 146 28.28 -7.41 45.11
C HIS A 146 27.54 -8.01 43.90
N LYS A 147 26.22 -8.22 44.01
CA LYS A 147 25.37 -8.90 43.00
C LYS A 147 25.65 -10.39 42.78
N SER A 148 26.49 -11.03 43.60
CA SER A 148 26.65 -12.49 43.56
C SER A 148 25.37 -13.20 44.00
N ILE A 149 25.09 -14.33 43.35
CA ILE A 149 23.90 -15.13 43.57
C ILE A 149 24.27 -16.34 44.41
N MET A 150 23.40 -16.68 45.35
CA MET A 150 23.62 -17.77 46.27
C MET A 150 22.36 -18.63 46.36
N THR A 151 22.55 -19.94 46.34
CA THR A 151 21.49 -20.88 46.69
C THR A 151 21.15 -20.78 48.18
N GLU A 152 19.99 -21.29 48.59
CA GLU A 152 19.63 -21.28 50.01
C GLU A 152 20.62 -22.05 50.89
N ARG A 153 21.27 -23.10 50.34
CA ARG A 153 22.30 -23.86 51.06
C ARG A 153 23.54 -23.00 51.30
N GLU A 154 24.06 -22.37 50.25
CA GLU A 154 25.23 -21.50 50.32
C GLU A 154 24.97 -20.28 51.21
N TYR A 155 23.77 -19.70 51.13
CA TYR A 155 23.38 -18.59 52.01
C TYR A 155 23.48 -19.00 53.48
N ARG A 156 22.97 -20.19 53.85
CA ARG A 156 23.07 -20.72 55.23
C ARG A 156 24.49 -21.11 55.63
N GLU A 157 25.33 -21.54 54.68
CA GLU A 157 26.75 -21.83 54.93
C GLU A 157 27.50 -20.52 55.24
N ARG A 158 27.40 -19.50 54.38
CA ARG A 158 28.05 -18.21 54.60
C ARG A 158 27.50 -17.46 55.81
N LEU A 159 26.21 -17.59 56.12
CA LEU A 159 25.63 -17.02 57.33
C LEU A 159 26.19 -17.69 58.61
N ARG A 160 26.54 -18.99 58.54
CA ARG A 160 27.22 -19.71 59.62
C ARG A 160 28.69 -19.31 59.74
N GLU A 161 29.37 -19.08 58.62
CA GLU A 161 30.77 -18.66 58.59
C GLU A 161 30.98 -17.23 59.10
N TYR A 162 30.21 -16.25 58.61
CA TYR A 162 30.43 -14.83 58.88
C TYR A 162 29.52 -14.24 59.96
N GLY A 163 28.49 -14.98 60.41
CA GLY A 163 27.54 -14.53 61.43
C GLY A 163 26.41 -13.65 60.89
N TYR A 164 25.36 -13.47 61.71
CA TYR A 164 24.16 -12.73 61.34
C TYR A 164 24.42 -11.23 61.19
N GLY A 165 24.10 -10.65 60.03
CA GLY A 165 24.24 -9.21 59.75
C GLY A 165 25.60 -8.76 59.21
N SER A 166 26.54 -9.71 59.02
CA SER A 166 27.86 -9.49 58.39
C SER A 166 27.75 -9.10 56.91
N PHE A 167 26.74 -9.58 56.20
CA PHE A 167 26.38 -9.17 54.85
C PHE A 167 24.85 -9.13 54.70
N VAL A 168 24.35 -8.38 53.71
CA VAL A 168 22.92 -8.29 53.40
C VAL A 168 22.65 -8.97 52.07
N ALA A 169 21.98 -10.13 52.12
CA ALA A 169 21.45 -10.79 50.94
C ALA A 169 19.92 -10.93 51.05
N LYS A 170 19.21 -10.61 49.97
CA LYS A 170 17.74 -10.73 49.89
C LYS A 170 17.33 -11.50 48.63
N MET A 171 16.06 -11.85 48.54
CA MET A 171 15.44 -12.49 47.37
C MET A 171 14.13 -11.79 47.00
N GLY A 172 13.61 -12.08 45.81
CA GLY A 172 12.38 -11.50 45.29
C GLY A 172 12.57 -10.12 44.66
N ALA A 173 11.45 -9.52 44.24
CA ALA A 173 11.45 -8.19 43.62
C ALA A 173 11.94 -7.07 44.56
N GLU A 174 11.84 -7.25 45.88
CA GLU A 174 12.40 -6.33 46.89
C GLU A 174 13.92 -6.21 46.76
N ALA A 175 14.61 -7.33 46.56
CA ALA A 175 16.06 -7.35 46.40
C ALA A 175 16.48 -6.58 45.13
N ILE A 176 15.76 -6.79 44.03
CA ILE A 176 16.00 -6.08 42.77
C ILE A 176 15.69 -4.58 42.90
N GLN A 177 14.64 -4.22 43.64
CA GLN A 177 14.31 -2.82 43.88
C GLN A 177 15.41 -2.09 44.67
N ASP A 178 15.99 -2.74 45.69
CA ASP A 178 17.08 -2.18 46.47
C ASP A 178 18.36 -2.03 45.63
N LEU A 179 18.69 -3.04 44.79
CA LEU A 179 19.80 -2.93 43.84
C LEU A 179 19.60 -1.80 42.84
N LEU A 180 18.39 -1.62 42.30
CA LEU A 180 18.09 -0.55 41.34
C LEU A 180 18.20 0.85 41.97
N LYS A 181 17.86 1.00 43.26
CA LYS A 181 18.02 2.29 43.98
C LYS A 181 19.49 2.67 44.20
N GLN A 182 20.38 1.68 44.26
CA GLN A 182 21.82 1.91 44.46
C GLN A 182 22.58 2.21 43.16
N VAL A 183 21.93 2.07 41.99
CA VAL A 183 22.57 2.37 40.70
C VAL A 183 22.73 3.88 40.54
N ASP A 184 23.97 4.34 40.52
CA ASP A 184 24.34 5.70 40.12
C ASP A 184 24.54 5.76 38.60
N LEU A 185 23.61 6.42 37.91
CA LEU A 185 23.60 6.49 36.45
C LEU A 185 24.79 7.29 35.91
N GLU A 186 25.19 8.39 36.55
CA GLU A 186 26.26 9.26 36.04
C GLU A 186 27.61 8.56 36.10
N LYS A 187 27.90 7.94 37.25
CA LYS A 187 29.14 7.21 37.46
C LYS A 187 29.30 6.04 36.50
N GLU A 188 28.27 5.20 36.36
CA GLU A 188 28.30 4.03 35.47
C GLU A 188 28.40 4.43 33.99
N ILE A 189 27.77 5.54 33.57
CA ILE A 189 27.90 6.06 32.21
C ILE A 189 29.35 6.50 31.94
N ALA A 190 29.99 7.19 32.88
CA ALA A 190 31.39 7.62 32.74
C ALA A 190 32.35 6.42 32.64
N GLU A 191 32.18 5.42 33.51
CA GLU A 191 32.98 4.19 33.50
C GLU A 191 32.83 3.42 32.18
N LEU A 192 31.60 3.27 31.67
CA LEU A 192 31.33 2.59 30.39
C LEU A 192 31.91 3.36 29.19
N LYS A 193 31.91 4.70 29.22
CA LYS A 193 32.53 5.51 28.16
C LYS A 193 34.04 5.30 28.09
N GLU A 194 34.72 5.17 29.23
CA GLU A 194 36.15 4.84 29.27
C GLU A 194 36.42 3.38 28.86
N GLU A 195 35.59 2.42 29.30
CA GLU A 195 35.71 1.02 28.88
C GLU A 195 35.57 0.87 27.36
N LEU A 196 34.68 1.64 26.73
CA LEU A 196 34.45 1.59 25.28
C LEU A 196 35.65 2.02 24.44
N LYS A 197 36.59 2.81 24.98
CA LYS A 197 37.82 3.19 24.26
C LYS A 197 38.76 2.01 24.08
N THR A 198 38.77 1.07 25.03
CA THR A 198 39.70 -0.09 25.05
C THR A 198 39.04 -1.39 24.61
N ALA A 199 37.72 -1.53 24.79
CA ALA A 199 37.00 -2.77 24.53
C ALA A 199 36.86 -3.11 23.03
N THR A 200 37.13 -4.36 22.66
CA THR A 200 36.96 -4.90 21.30
C THR A 200 35.97 -6.07 21.25
N GLY A 201 35.45 -6.37 20.06
CA GLY A 201 34.59 -7.53 19.80
C GLY A 201 33.25 -7.53 20.55
N GLN A 202 32.92 -8.66 21.20
CA GLN A 202 31.62 -8.86 21.89
C GLN A 202 31.46 -8.00 23.15
N LYS A 203 32.55 -7.75 23.90
CA LYS A 203 32.51 -6.90 25.10
C LYS A 203 32.06 -5.48 24.73
N ARG A 204 32.61 -4.94 23.63
CA ARG A 204 32.21 -3.63 23.08
C ARG A 204 30.71 -3.57 22.75
N ILE A 205 30.16 -4.60 22.11
CA ILE A 205 28.72 -4.63 21.76
C ILE A 205 27.83 -4.63 23.02
N LYS A 206 28.22 -5.39 24.05
CA LYS A 206 27.49 -5.42 25.33
C LYS A 206 27.55 -4.07 26.03
N ALA A 207 28.74 -3.46 26.08
CA ALA A 207 28.95 -2.13 26.67
C ALA A 207 28.12 -1.05 25.95
N ILE A 208 28.11 -1.01 24.61
CA ILE A 208 27.28 -0.06 23.83
C ILE A 208 25.80 -0.20 24.18
N ARG A 209 25.28 -1.43 24.25
CA ARG A 209 23.86 -1.67 24.57
C ARG A 209 23.51 -1.28 26.01
N ARG A 210 24.44 -1.48 26.93
CA ARG A 210 24.27 -1.07 28.33
C ARG A 210 24.28 0.45 28.44
N LEU A 211 25.25 1.10 27.81
CA LEU A 211 25.37 2.56 27.75
C LEU A 211 24.12 3.22 27.15
N ASP A 212 23.58 2.69 26.04
CA ASP A 212 22.35 3.22 25.41
C ASP A 212 21.14 3.20 26.38
N VAL A 213 21.00 2.15 27.19
CA VAL A 213 19.89 2.07 28.17
C VAL A 213 20.11 3.02 29.35
N LEU A 214 21.33 3.11 29.88
CA LEU A 214 21.64 3.99 31.01
C LEU A 214 21.53 5.47 30.61
N ASP A 215 22.06 5.84 29.44
CA ASP A 215 21.93 7.18 28.87
C ASP A 215 20.46 7.55 28.63
N ALA A 216 19.63 6.59 28.18
CA ALA A 216 18.20 6.80 28.05
C ALA A 216 17.49 7.07 29.40
N PHE A 217 17.87 6.37 30.48
CA PHE A 217 17.35 6.66 31.82
C PHE A 217 17.81 8.04 32.31
N TYR A 218 19.06 8.38 32.07
CA TYR A 218 19.62 9.68 32.44
C TYR A 218 18.90 10.83 31.74
N LYS A 219 18.79 10.80 30.41
CA LYS A 219 18.13 11.83 29.59
C LYS A 219 16.63 11.96 29.86
N SER A 220 15.97 10.86 30.19
CA SER A 220 14.52 10.87 30.44
C SER A 220 14.13 11.37 31.84
N GLY A 221 15.08 11.43 32.78
CA GLY A 221 14.82 11.71 34.19
C GLY A 221 14.01 10.61 34.90
N ASN A 222 13.82 9.46 34.25
CA ASN A 222 13.15 8.32 34.85
C ASN A 222 14.08 7.63 35.84
N LYS A 223 13.52 7.18 36.97
CA LYS A 223 14.31 6.40 37.93
C LYS A 223 14.21 4.89 37.65
N PRO A 224 15.32 4.13 37.66
CA PRO A 224 15.31 2.70 37.35
C PRO A 224 14.38 1.87 38.25
N GLU A 225 14.21 2.24 39.52
CA GLU A 225 13.37 1.51 40.47
C GLU A 225 11.87 1.55 40.13
N TRP A 226 11.42 2.45 39.25
CA TRP A 226 10.03 2.50 38.78
C TRP A 226 9.66 1.32 37.88
N MET A 227 10.64 0.49 37.46
CA MET A 227 10.35 -0.79 36.81
C MET A 227 9.76 -1.83 37.79
N ILE A 228 9.83 -1.59 39.10
CA ILE A 228 9.19 -2.38 40.15
C ILE A 228 7.90 -1.69 40.60
N LEU A 229 6.79 -2.42 40.54
CA LEU A 229 5.46 -1.95 40.92
C LEU A 229 5.21 -2.13 42.41
N ASN A 230 4.98 -1.03 43.12
CA ASN A 230 4.45 -1.04 44.49
C ASN A 230 2.92 -0.87 44.50
N ILE A 231 2.38 -0.25 43.45
CA ILE A 231 0.97 0.10 43.32
C ILE A 231 0.51 -0.30 41.92
N LEU A 232 -0.65 -0.93 41.84
CA LEU A 232 -1.23 -1.40 40.59
C LEU A 232 -2.50 -0.60 40.25
N PRO A 233 -2.53 0.16 39.13
CA PRO A 233 -3.76 0.84 38.71
C PRO A 233 -4.85 -0.14 38.25
N VAL A 234 -6.10 0.21 38.54
CA VAL A 234 -7.30 -0.52 38.13
C VAL A 234 -8.06 0.29 37.08
N ILE A 235 -8.27 -0.31 35.91
CA ILE A 235 -9.00 0.30 34.80
C ILE A 235 -10.48 0.54 35.20
N PRO A 236 -11.11 1.63 34.70
CA PRO A 236 -12.52 1.93 34.96
C PRO A 236 -13.47 0.79 34.55
N PRO A 237 -14.57 0.55 35.28
CA PRO A 237 -15.48 -0.59 35.08
C PRO A 237 -16.15 -0.63 33.71
N ASP A 238 -16.48 0.53 33.11
CA ASP A 238 -17.14 0.57 31.79
C ASP A 238 -16.22 0.10 30.64
N LEU A 239 -14.90 0.08 30.86
CA LEU A 239 -13.93 -0.51 29.93
C LEU A 239 -13.74 -2.02 30.13
N ARG A 240 -14.33 -2.59 31.18
CA ARG A 240 -14.35 -4.02 31.53
C ARG A 240 -15.75 -4.45 31.99
N PRO A 241 -16.77 -4.25 31.14
CA PRO A 241 -18.17 -4.39 31.55
C PRO A 241 -18.53 -5.83 31.93
N MET A 242 -19.61 -5.97 32.68
CA MET A 242 -20.35 -7.21 32.82
C MET A 242 -21.72 -7.01 32.21
N LEU A 243 -22.05 -7.84 31.23
CA LEU A 243 -23.31 -7.78 30.49
C LEU A 243 -24.22 -8.91 30.96
N GLN A 244 -25.48 -8.58 31.23
CA GLN A 244 -26.49 -9.57 31.48
C GLN A 244 -26.92 -10.20 30.15
N LEU A 245 -26.83 -11.52 30.06
CA LEU A 245 -27.33 -12.31 28.93
C LEU A 245 -28.76 -12.78 29.23
N ASP A 246 -29.45 -13.21 28.18
CA ASP A 246 -30.75 -13.87 28.30
C ASP A 246 -30.63 -15.10 29.22
N GLY A 247 -31.58 -15.24 30.14
CA GLY A 247 -31.56 -16.30 31.17
C GLY A 247 -30.84 -15.92 32.48
N GLY A 248 -30.57 -14.64 32.73
CA GLY A 248 -30.05 -14.15 34.02
C GLY A 248 -28.57 -14.44 34.29
N ARG A 249 -27.85 -14.93 33.27
CA ARG A 249 -26.39 -15.15 33.33
C ARG A 249 -25.65 -13.85 33.05
N PHE A 250 -24.43 -13.74 33.58
CA PHE A 250 -23.55 -12.59 33.32
C PHE A 250 -22.36 -13.01 32.47
N ALA A 251 -22.13 -12.31 31.36
CA ALA A 251 -20.87 -12.35 30.64
C ALA A 251 -19.94 -11.27 31.21
N SER A 252 -18.79 -11.69 31.73
CA SER A 252 -17.80 -10.77 32.28
C SER A 252 -16.56 -10.70 31.38
N SER A 253 -15.90 -9.54 31.37
CA SER A 253 -14.58 -9.38 30.76
C SER A 253 -13.53 -10.20 31.52
N ASP A 254 -12.63 -10.88 30.77
CA ASP A 254 -11.50 -11.64 31.31
C ASP A 254 -10.62 -10.84 32.29
N LEU A 255 -10.54 -9.51 32.11
CA LEU A 255 -9.80 -8.64 33.02
C LEU A 255 -10.33 -8.69 34.45
N ASN A 256 -11.65 -8.80 34.64
CA ASN A 256 -12.23 -8.85 35.98
C ASN A 256 -11.76 -10.10 36.72
N ASP A 257 -11.62 -11.24 36.02
CA ASP A 257 -11.08 -12.47 36.60
C ASP A 257 -9.60 -12.35 36.97
N LEU A 258 -8.80 -11.69 36.13
CA LEU A 258 -7.38 -11.45 36.40
C LEU A 258 -7.18 -10.49 37.58
N TYR A 259 -7.92 -9.37 37.62
CA TYR A 259 -7.90 -8.45 38.76
C TYR A 259 -8.34 -9.13 40.06
N ARG A 260 -9.41 -9.92 40.01
CA ARG A 260 -9.90 -10.70 41.15
C ARG A 260 -8.84 -11.65 41.71
N ARG A 261 -8.09 -12.34 40.84
CA ARG A 261 -6.96 -13.19 41.25
C ARG A 261 -5.87 -12.39 41.97
N VAL A 262 -5.49 -11.21 41.45
CA VAL A 262 -4.49 -10.34 42.09
C VAL A 262 -4.97 -9.89 43.47
N ILE A 263 -6.19 -9.38 43.59
CA ILE A 263 -6.75 -8.91 44.87
C ILE A 263 -6.82 -10.04 45.89
N ASN A 264 -7.29 -11.23 45.50
CA ASN A 264 -7.34 -12.40 46.37
C ASN A 264 -5.96 -12.80 46.92
N ARG A 265 -4.94 -12.79 46.06
CA ARG A 265 -3.56 -13.10 46.46
C ARG A 265 -2.97 -12.03 47.35
N ASN A 266 -3.22 -10.75 47.04
CA ASN A 266 -2.75 -9.62 47.83
C ASN A 266 -3.37 -9.62 49.24
N ASN A 267 -4.68 -9.86 49.34
CA ASN A 267 -5.39 -9.95 50.63
C ASN A 267 -4.95 -11.17 51.45
N ARG A 268 -4.70 -12.31 50.79
CA ARG A 268 -4.15 -13.49 51.45
C ARG A 268 -2.75 -13.24 52.00
N LEU A 269 -1.88 -12.59 51.21
CA LEU A 269 -0.55 -12.18 51.66
C LEU A 269 -0.62 -11.21 52.85
N ALA A 270 -1.53 -10.23 52.81
CA ALA A 270 -1.76 -9.28 53.92
C ALA A 270 -2.05 -10.03 55.23
N ARG A 271 -3.02 -10.95 55.20
CA ARG A 271 -3.39 -11.76 56.37
C ARG A 271 -2.24 -12.63 56.86
N LEU A 272 -1.45 -13.22 55.95
CA LEU A 272 -0.29 -14.04 56.33
C LEU A 272 0.82 -13.22 57.01
N LEU A 273 1.03 -11.98 56.57
CA LEU A 273 1.98 -11.05 57.20
C LEU A 273 1.48 -10.61 58.58
N GLU A 274 0.19 -10.31 58.73
CA GLU A 274 -0.43 -9.96 60.02
C GLU A 274 -0.34 -11.11 61.04
N LEU A 275 -0.46 -12.36 60.56
CA LEU A 275 -0.35 -13.57 61.39
C LEU A 275 1.10 -14.02 61.65
N ASN A 276 2.11 -13.27 61.18
CA ASN A 276 3.54 -13.64 61.26
C ASN A 276 3.83 -15.08 60.79
N ALA A 277 3.25 -15.47 59.64
CA ALA A 277 3.43 -16.80 59.08
C ALA A 277 4.92 -17.11 58.74
N PRO A 278 5.34 -18.39 58.75
CA PRO A 278 6.69 -18.79 58.40
C PRO A 278 7.16 -18.27 57.02
N GLY A 279 8.45 -17.93 56.93
CA GLY A 279 9.06 -17.30 55.75
C GLY A 279 8.81 -18.05 54.44
N ILE A 280 8.84 -19.39 54.44
CA ILE A 280 8.60 -20.22 53.24
C ILE A 280 7.19 -19.99 52.68
N ILE A 281 6.17 -19.88 53.55
CA ILE A 281 4.79 -19.67 53.13
C ILE A 281 4.63 -18.26 52.57
N VAL A 282 5.23 -17.27 53.23
CA VAL A 282 5.22 -15.87 52.77
C VAL A 282 5.92 -15.73 51.42
N GLN A 283 7.07 -16.36 51.23
CA GLN A 283 7.80 -16.37 49.94
C GLN A 283 6.97 -17.01 48.83
N ASN A 284 6.33 -18.15 49.10
CA ASN A 284 5.46 -18.79 48.12
C ASN A 284 4.27 -17.88 47.75
N GLU A 285 3.61 -17.23 48.71
CA GLU A 285 2.49 -16.33 48.40
C GLU A 285 2.96 -15.05 47.67
N LYS A 286 4.14 -14.50 48.01
CA LYS A 286 4.78 -13.42 47.23
C LYS A 286 5.05 -13.86 45.79
N ARG A 287 5.54 -15.07 45.56
CA ARG A 287 5.72 -15.66 44.22
C ARG A 287 4.39 -15.79 43.47
N MET A 288 3.34 -16.28 44.13
CA MET A 288 2.02 -16.40 43.52
C MET A 288 1.40 -15.03 43.18
N LEU A 289 1.66 -14.00 44.01
CA LEU A 289 1.24 -12.63 43.71
C LEU A 289 1.98 -12.08 42.48
N GLN A 290 3.30 -12.28 42.39
CA GLN A 290 4.09 -11.92 41.21
C GLN A 290 3.52 -12.58 39.94
N GLU A 291 3.24 -13.88 39.98
CA GLU A 291 2.65 -14.60 38.83
C GLU A 291 1.24 -14.10 38.46
N ALA A 292 0.42 -13.74 39.45
CA ALA A 292 -0.92 -13.21 39.21
C ALA A 292 -0.86 -11.83 38.51
N VAL A 293 0.06 -10.96 38.92
CA VAL A 293 0.27 -9.65 38.29
C VAL A 293 0.90 -9.81 36.89
N ASP A 294 1.85 -10.72 36.72
CA ASP A 294 2.43 -11.03 35.42
C ASP A 294 1.35 -11.47 34.42
N ALA A 295 0.42 -12.35 34.86
CA ALA A 295 -0.69 -12.81 34.04
C ALA A 295 -1.72 -11.71 33.71
N LEU A 296 -1.95 -10.77 34.63
CA LEU A 296 -2.82 -9.61 34.39
C LEU A 296 -2.24 -8.69 33.31
N ILE A 297 -0.93 -8.45 33.33
CA ILE A 297 -0.24 -7.58 32.35
C ILE A 297 -0.09 -8.32 31.02
N ASP A 298 0.61 -9.47 31.00
CA ASP A 298 0.85 -10.26 29.78
C ASP A 298 0.77 -11.78 30.05
N ASN A 299 -0.44 -12.33 29.89
CA ASN A 299 -0.71 -13.75 30.10
C ASN A 299 0.07 -14.63 29.10
N GLY A 300 0.78 -15.64 29.59
CA GLY A 300 1.53 -16.58 28.74
C GLY A 300 2.97 -16.15 28.39
N ARG A 301 3.47 -15.02 28.90
CA ARG A 301 4.85 -14.54 28.64
C ARG A 301 5.93 -15.40 29.31
N ARG A 302 5.71 -15.79 30.59
CA ARG A 302 6.67 -16.58 31.39
C ARG A 302 6.40 -18.08 31.33
N GLY A 303 5.13 -18.47 31.41
CA GLY A 303 4.71 -19.86 31.56
C GLY A 303 3.38 -20.15 30.86
N ARG A 304 2.74 -21.25 31.23
CA ARG A 304 1.45 -21.64 30.64
C ARG A 304 0.40 -20.55 30.87
N PRO A 305 -0.35 -20.17 29.83
CA PRO A 305 -1.36 -19.14 29.99
C PRO A 305 -2.45 -19.60 30.94
N ILE A 306 -2.89 -18.71 31.82
CA ILE A 306 -4.03 -18.96 32.69
C ILE A 306 -5.28 -19.08 31.81
N THR A 307 -5.99 -20.20 31.96
CA THR A 307 -7.23 -20.49 31.23
C THR A 307 -8.46 -20.19 32.07
N GLY A 308 -9.54 -19.78 31.40
CA GLY A 308 -10.86 -19.66 31.99
C GLY A 308 -11.63 -21.00 32.01
N PRO A 309 -12.90 -21.00 32.43
CA PRO A 309 -13.72 -22.21 32.53
C PRO A 309 -13.87 -23.01 31.23
N GLY A 310 -13.81 -22.33 30.08
CA GLY A 310 -13.88 -22.97 28.75
C GLY A 310 -12.52 -23.39 28.17
N SER A 311 -11.50 -23.60 29.01
CA SER A 311 -10.11 -23.94 28.63
C SER A 311 -9.41 -22.96 27.67
N ARG A 312 -10.04 -21.84 27.33
CA ARG A 312 -9.43 -20.76 26.55
C ARG A 312 -8.52 -19.90 27.44
N PRO A 313 -7.36 -19.43 26.93
CA PRO A 313 -6.55 -18.43 27.61
C PRO A 313 -7.35 -17.15 27.90
N LEU A 314 -7.18 -16.59 29.10
CA LEU A 314 -7.74 -15.29 29.45
C LEU A 314 -6.97 -14.16 28.74
N LYS A 315 -7.71 -13.18 28.20
CA LYS A 315 -7.13 -11.99 27.57
C LYS A 315 -6.65 -11.00 28.64
N SER A 316 -5.36 -10.71 28.62
CA SER A 316 -4.69 -9.73 29.50
C SER A 316 -4.68 -8.32 28.90
N LEU A 317 -4.14 -7.33 29.64
CA LEU A 317 -4.00 -5.94 29.16
C LEU A 317 -3.19 -5.84 27.86
N SER A 318 -2.06 -6.56 27.78
CA SER A 318 -1.23 -6.64 26.58
C SER A 318 -2.01 -7.16 25.36
N HIS A 319 -2.88 -8.16 25.54
CA HIS A 319 -3.73 -8.72 24.48
C HIS A 319 -4.78 -7.74 23.95
N MET A 320 -5.23 -6.77 24.76
CA MET A 320 -6.14 -5.73 24.29
C MET A 320 -5.47 -4.71 23.38
N LEU A 321 -4.15 -4.57 23.49
CA LEU A 321 -3.37 -3.63 22.67
C LEU A 321 -2.78 -4.31 21.43
N LYS A 322 -2.24 -5.54 21.58
CA LYS A 322 -1.51 -6.26 20.53
C LYS A 322 -2.43 -7.09 19.62
N GLY A 323 -1.94 -7.38 18.42
CA GLY A 323 -2.57 -8.30 17.48
C GLY A 323 -3.64 -7.66 16.58
N LYS A 324 -4.24 -8.48 15.69
CA LYS A 324 -5.25 -8.00 14.71
C LYS A 324 -6.52 -7.47 15.39
N GLN A 325 -6.95 -8.12 16.47
CA GLN A 325 -8.10 -7.72 17.28
C GLN A 325 -7.74 -6.71 18.38
N GLY A 326 -6.49 -6.21 18.39
CA GLY A 326 -6.02 -5.21 19.35
C GLY A 326 -6.52 -3.81 18.99
N ARG A 327 -6.55 -2.92 19.99
CA ARG A 327 -7.08 -1.55 19.85
C ARG A 327 -6.44 -0.76 18.71
N PHE A 328 -5.11 -0.81 18.57
CA PHE A 328 -4.40 -0.03 17.55
C PHE A 328 -4.84 -0.36 16.12
N ARG A 329 -5.17 -1.63 15.83
CA ARG A 329 -5.50 -2.06 14.48
C ARG A 329 -7.01 -2.08 14.22
N GLN A 330 -7.79 -2.69 15.11
CA GLN A 330 -9.20 -2.94 14.86
C GLN A 330 -10.10 -1.74 15.12
N ASN A 331 -9.79 -0.92 16.13
CA ASN A 331 -10.72 0.10 16.63
C ASN A 331 -10.25 1.54 16.35
N LEU A 332 -8.93 1.75 16.24
CA LEU A 332 -8.37 3.07 15.97
C LEU A 332 -8.28 3.34 14.46
N LEU A 333 -7.79 2.37 13.69
CA LEU A 333 -7.63 2.48 12.23
C LEU A 333 -8.87 1.96 11.47
N GLY A 334 -9.43 0.82 11.89
CA GLY A 334 -10.71 0.34 11.38
C GLY A 334 -11.87 0.85 12.24
N LYS A 335 -12.94 1.37 11.62
CA LYS A 335 -14.17 1.74 12.32
C LYS A 335 -15.38 1.35 11.49
N ARG A 336 -16.48 1.03 12.16
CA ARG A 336 -17.79 0.99 11.52
C ARG A 336 -18.31 2.41 11.40
N VAL A 337 -18.99 2.70 10.29
CA VAL A 337 -19.54 4.01 9.96
C VAL A 337 -21.06 3.90 9.82
N ASP A 338 -21.79 4.93 10.22
CA ASP A 338 -23.25 4.86 10.34
C ASP A 338 -23.96 5.13 9.00
N PHE A 339 -23.59 6.21 8.30
CA PHE A 339 -24.18 6.63 7.01
C PHE A 339 -23.60 5.82 5.84
N SER A 340 -23.84 4.51 5.87
CA SER A 340 -23.38 3.59 4.84
C SER A 340 -24.35 2.46 4.54
N GLY A 341 -24.32 1.98 3.30
CA GLY A 341 -25.12 0.85 2.82
C GLY A 341 -24.28 -0.08 1.95
N ARG A 342 -24.84 -1.24 1.58
CA ARG A 342 -24.24 -2.16 0.61
C ARG A 342 -25.33 -2.83 -0.21
N SER A 343 -25.10 -2.96 -1.51
CA SER A 343 -25.92 -3.81 -2.37
C SER A 343 -25.08 -4.43 -3.49
N VAL A 344 -25.70 -5.38 -4.20
CA VAL A 344 -25.19 -5.97 -5.44
C VAL A 344 -25.18 -4.89 -6.53
N ILE A 345 -24.16 -4.91 -7.38
CA ILE A 345 -24.06 -4.00 -8.53
C ILE A 345 -24.63 -4.63 -9.79
N ALA A 346 -25.21 -3.80 -10.64
CA ALA A 346 -25.69 -4.13 -11.96
C ALA A 346 -25.24 -3.05 -12.96
N VAL A 347 -25.16 -3.41 -14.24
CA VAL A 347 -24.76 -2.45 -15.28
C VAL A 347 -25.82 -1.37 -15.47
N GLY A 348 -25.40 -0.11 -15.59
CA GLY A 348 -26.22 1.04 -15.96
C GLY A 348 -25.66 1.74 -17.20
N PRO A 349 -25.94 1.26 -18.42
CA PRO A 349 -25.28 1.77 -19.64
C PRO A 349 -25.74 3.19 -20.03
N THR A 350 -26.93 3.60 -19.61
CA THR A 350 -27.52 4.93 -19.89
C THR A 350 -27.01 6.02 -18.95
N LEU A 351 -26.33 5.65 -17.86
CA LEU A 351 -25.77 6.61 -16.91
C LEU A 351 -24.62 7.38 -17.56
N LYS A 352 -24.45 8.63 -17.15
CA LYS A 352 -23.24 9.40 -17.44
C LYS A 352 -22.09 8.92 -16.55
N MET A 353 -20.86 9.22 -16.96
CA MET A 353 -19.66 8.75 -16.25
C MET A 353 -19.59 9.16 -14.76
N TYR A 354 -20.15 10.31 -14.39
CA TYR A 354 -20.17 10.82 -13.00
C TYR A 354 -21.39 10.37 -12.18
N GLN A 355 -22.35 9.62 -12.77
CA GLN A 355 -23.59 9.23 -12.11
C GLN A 355 -23.57 7.77 -11.64
N CYS A 356 -24.29 7.47 -10.56
CA CYS A 356 -24.59 6.11 -10.14
C CYS A 356 -26.08 5.95 -9.81
N GLY A 357 -26.65 4.77 -10.07
CA GLY A 357 -28.05 4.51 -9.71
C GLY A 357 -28.16 3.97 -8.29
N VAL A 358 -28.92 4.65 -7.44
CA VAL A 358 -29.17 4.27 -6.04
C VAL A 358 -30.63 3.83 -5.84
N PRO A 359 -30.87 2.64 -5.28
CA PRO A 359 -32.22 2.18 -4.91
C PRO A 359 -32.97 3.16 -4.00
N ARG A 360 -34.24 3.42 -4.30
CA ARG A 360 -35.12 4.28 -3.48
C ARG A 360 -35.14 3.91 -1.99
N GLU A 361 -35.29 2.62 -1.67
CA GLU A 361 -35.29 2.10 -0.28
C GLU A 361 -33.95 2.34 0.44
N MET A 362 -32.84 2.36 -0.30
CA MET A 362 -31.52 2.61 0.28
C MET A 362 -31.30 4.11 0.47
N ALA A 363 -31.65 4.93 -0.52
CA ALA A 363 -31.50 6.38 -0.47
C ALA A 363 -32.29 6.99 0.70
N ILE A 364 -33.53 6.56 0.93
CA ILE A 364 -34.37 7.10 2.02
C ILE A 364 -33.77 6.86 3.42
N GLU A 365 -33.12 5.72 3.67
CA GLU A 365 -32.47 5.45 4.95
C GLU A 365 -31.13 6.18 5.09
N LEU A 366 -30.35 6.30 4.01
CA LEU A 366 -29.08 7.02 4.02
C LEU A 366 -29.27 8.54 4.23
N PHE A 367 -30.25 9.13 3.54
CA PHE A 367 -30.52 10.57 3.57
C PHE A 367 -31.61 10.97 4.57
N LYS A 368 -32.03 10.04 5.43
CA LYS A 368 -33.15 10.21 6.37
C LYS A 368 -33.13 11.51 7.16
N PRO A 369 -32.01 11.95 7.77
CA PRO A 369 -31.99 13.21 8.53
C PRO A 369 -32.20 14.45 7.66
N PHE A 370 -31.70 14.44 6.42
CA PHE A 370 -31.83 15.54 5.48
C PHE A 370 -33.27 15.65 4.98
N VAL A 371 -33.87 14.52 4.60
CA VAL A 371 -35.29 14.45 4.21
C VAL A 371 -36.19 14.93 5.36
N MET A 372 -35.92 14.50 6.59
CA MET A 372 -36.68 14.95 7.76
C MET A 372 -36.55 16.46 8.02
N ARG A 373 -35.38 17.05 7.73
CA ARG A 373 -35.16 18.49 7.84
C ARG A 373 -35.97 19.24 6.79
N GLU A 374 -35.93 18.80 5.53
CA GLU A 374 -36.67 19.43 4.43
C GLU A 374 -38.20 19.34 4.60
N ILE A 375 -38.72 18.20 5.08
CA ILE A 375 -40.16 18.05 5.38
C ILE A 375 -40.63 19.08 6.41
N VAL A 376 -39.82 19.35 7.43
CA VAL A 376 -40.14 20.36 8.46
C VAL A 376 -39.93 21.77 7.92
N ALA A 377 -38.88 22.01 7.13
CA ALA A 377 -38.60 23.32 6.53
C ALA A 377 -39.69 23.78 5.54
N ARG A 378 -40.35 22.83 4.85
CA ARG A 378 -41.47 23.09 3.92
C ARG A 378 -42.85 23.12 4.60
N ASP A 379 -42.90 23.11 5.93
CA ASP A 379 -44.14 23.10 6.73
C ASP A 379 -45.14 21.98 6.40
N ILE A 380 -44.69 20.88 5.78
CA ILE A 380 -45.53 19.68 5.55
C ILE A 380 -45.92 19.07 6.89
N VAL A 381 -45.00 19.13 7.87
CA VAL A 381 -45.20 18.64 9.23
C VAL A 381 -44.49 19.55 10.23
N GLN A 382 -45.14 19.87 11.35
CA GLN A 382 -44.63 20.80 12.36
C GLN A 382 -43.46 20.27 13.22
N ASN A 383 -43.25 18.96 13.29
CA ASN A 383 -42.24 18.39 14.19
C ASN A 383 -41.49 17.19 13.61
N VAL A 384 -40.24 17.03 14.07
CA VAL A 384 -39.31 15.98 13.63
C VAL A 384 -39.85 14.56 13.89
N LYS A 385 -40.64 14.36 14.95
CA LYS A 385 -41.23 13.05 15.27
C LYS A 385 -42.30 12.64 14.27
N ALA A 386 -43.11 13.58 13.83
CA ALA A 386 -44.15 13.36 12.84
C ALA A 386 -43.55 13.26 11.43
N ALA A 387 -42.49 14.03 11.12
CA ALA A 387 -41.69 13.81 9.91
C ALA A 387 -41.09 12.39 9.87
N LYS A 388 -40.52 11.91 10.98
CA LYS A 388 -40.05 10.52 11.10
C LYS A 388 -41.15 9.49 10.84
N ARG A 389 -42.34 9.70 11.42
CA ARG A 389 -43.50 8.82 11.21
C ARG A 389 -43.98 8.81 9.75
N LEU A 390 -43.89 9.96 9.07
CA LEU A 390 -44.23 10.10 7.65
C LEU A 390 -43.24 9.30 6.79
N VAL A 391 -41.94 9.44 7.05
CA VAL A 391 -40.87 8.65 6.42
C VAL A 391 -41.03 7.15 6.64
N GLU A 392 -41.34 6.72 7.87
CA GLU A 392 -41.54 5.30 8.20
C GLU A 392 -42.81 4.70 7.54
N ARG A 393 -43.79 5.53 7.16
CA ARG A 393 -44.99 5.09 6.44
C ARG A 393 -44.80 5.00 4.93
N GLY A 394 -43.77 5.63 4.37
CA GLY A 394 -43.53 5.67 2.93
C GLY A 394 -44.59 6.45 2.14
N ASP A 395 -45.02 7.61 2.64
CA ASP A 395 -45.90 8.55 1.92
C ASP A 395 -45.27 8.98 0.57
N GLU A 396 -46.09 9.11 -0.47
CA GLU A 396 -45.62 9.39 -1.83
C GLU A 396 -44.91 10.75 -1.95
N ARG A 397 -45.33 11.74 -1.14
CA ARG A 397 -44.74 13.10 -1.15
C ARG A 397 -43.28 13.15 -0.72
N ILE A 398 -42.75 12.07 -0.14
CA ILE A 398 -41.35 11.98 0.25
C ILE A 398 -40.44 11.80 -0.96
N TRP A 399 -40.92 11.17 -2.03
CA TRP A 399 -40.07 10.82 -3.16
C TRP A 399 -39.56 12.05 -3.91
N ASP A 400 -40.42 13.05 -4.10
CA ASP A 400 -40.04 14.33 -4.72
C ASP A 400 -39.00 15.07 -3.87
N ILE A 401 -39.21 15.11 -2.55
CA ILE A 401 -38.26 15.73 -1.60
C ILE A 401 -36.93 14.97 -1.59
N LEU A 402 -36.98 13.64 -1.65
CA LEU A 402 -35.78 12.82 -1.69
C LEU A 402 -34.97 13.12 -2.96
N GLU A 403 -35.62 13.22 -4.12
CA GLU A 403 -34.95 13.54 -5.39
C GLU A 403 -34.27 14.92 -5.33
N GLU A 404 -34.92 15.91 -4.73
CA GLU A 404 -34.30 17.23 -4.52
C GLU A 404 -33.13 17.20 -3.53
N VAL A 405 -33.23 16.41 -2.44
CA VAL A 405 -32.18 16.31 -1.42
C VAL A 405 -30.92 15.62 -1.95
N ILE A 406 -31.08 14.61 -2.80
CA ILE A 406 -29.93 13.88 -3.36
C ILE A 406 -29.27 14.61 -4.52
N LYS A 407 -30.01 15.52 -5.19
CA LYS A 407 -29.49 16.30 -6.31
C LYS A 407 -28.26 17.06 -5.83
N GLU A 408 -27.19 17.00 -6.61
CA GLU A 408 -25.92 17.65 -6.27
C GLU A 408 -25.24 17.15 -4.97
N HIS A 409 -25.77 16.13 -4.30
CA HIS A 409 -25.16 15.56 -3.10
C HIS A 409 -24.34 14.31 -3.46
N PRO A 410 -23.00 14.38 -3.59
CA PRO A 410 -22.20 13.25 -4.01
C PRO A 410 -22.25 12.11 -2.98
N VAL A 411 -22.05 10.88 -3.47
CA VAL A 411 -21.91 9.66 -2.67
C VAL A 411 -20.61 8.95 -3.04
N LEU A 412 -19.98 8.28 -2.08
CA LEU A 412 -18.76 7.51 -2.32
C LEU A 412 -19.09 6.03 -2.48
N LEU A 413 -18.69 5.43 -3.60
CA LEU A 413 -18.78 3.99 -3.83
C LEU A 413 -17.42 3.34 -3.58
N ASN A 414 -17.42 2.24 -2.81
CA ASN A 414 -16.23 1.50 -2.42
C ASN A 414 -16.40 -0.01 -2.69
N ARG A 415 -15.39 -0.62 -3.29
CA ARG A 415 -15.30 -2.08 -3.46
C ARG A 415 -14.23 -2.69 -2.55
N ALA A 416 -14.59 -3.78 -1.89
CA ALA A 416 -13.64 -4.60 -1.14
C ALA A 416 -13.12 -5.75 -2.02
N PRO A 417 -11.80 -6.01 -2.06
CA PRO A 417 -10.71 -5.31 -1.38
C PRO A 417 -10.25 -4.03 -2.13
N THR A 418 -10.00 -2.95 -1.39
CA THR A 418 -9.46 -1.70 -1.94
C THR A 418 -7.93 -1.81 -2.08
N LEU A 419 -7.43 -2.04 -3.31
CA LEU A 419 -5.99 -2.19 -3.58
C LEU A 419 -5.27 -0.86 -3.84
N HIS A 420 -5.96 0.10 -4.45
CA HIS A 420 -5.46 1.41 -4.81
C HIS A 420 -6.54 2.49 -4.59
N ARG A 421 -6.18 3.77 -4.69
CA ARG A 421 -7.10 4.90 -4.48
C ARG A 421 -8.36 4.88 -5.37
N LEU A 422 -8.27 4.43 -6.63
CA LEU A 422 -9.41 4.38 -7.57
C LEU A 422 -10.49 3.35 -7.17
N GLY A 423 -10.27 2.55 -6.12
CA GLY A 423 -11.29 1.67 -5.56
C GLY A 423 -12.32 2.39 -4.70
N ILE A 424 -12.18 3.72 -4.52
CA ILE A 424 -13.15 4.61 -3.91
C ILE A 424 -13.28 5.84 -4.81
N GLN A 425 -14.48 6.08 -5.34
CA GLN A 425 -14.78 7.23 -6.19
C GLN A 425 -16.11 7.85 -5.79
N ALA A 426 -16.26 9.14 -6.09
CA ALA A 426 -17.49 9.89 -5.89
C ALA A 426 -18.36 9.85 -7.15
N PHE A 427 -19.66 9.74 -6.93
CA PHE A 427 -20.69 9.78 -7.96
C PHE A 427 -21.85 10.63 -7.50
N GLU A 428 -22.60 11.19 -8.45
CA GLU A 428 -23.90 11.76 -8.18
C GLU A 428 -24.97 10.65 -8.19
N PRO A 429 -25.76 10.52 -7.12
CA PRO A 429 -26.80 9.50 -7.02
C PRO A 429 -28.03 9.86 -7.86
N VAL A 430 -28.53 8.89 -8.64
CA VAL A 430 -29.79 8.95 -9.38
C VAL A 430 -30.73 7.90 -8.82
N LEU A 431 -31.98 8.27 -8.50
CA LEU A 431 -32.96 7.30 -7.99
C LEU A 431 -33.31 6.28 -9.06
N ILE A 432 -33.34 5.01 -8.65
CA ILE A 432 -33.76 3.90 -9.49
C ILE A 432 -34.72 2.97 -8.75
N ASP A 433 -35.54 2.30 -9.54
CA ASP A 433 -36.41 1.24 -9.05
C ASP A 433 -35.64 -0.08 -8.94
N GLY A 434 -35.90 -0.83 -7.88
CA GLY A 434 -35.22 -2.09 -7.56
C GLY A 434 -34.29 -1.98 -6.35
N LYS A 435 -33.42 -2.98 -6.17
CA LYS A 435 -32.56 -3.13 -4.99
C LYS A 435 -31.06 -3.14 -5.30
N ALA A 436 -30.68 -3.29 -6.57
CA ALA A 436 -29.29 -3.32 -7.01
C ALA A 436 -28.80 -1.91 -7.35
N LEU A 437 -27.55 -1.61 -7.03
CA LEU A 437 -26.89 -0.37 -7.45
C LEU A 437 -26.58 -0.44 -8.95
N ARG A 438 -26.77 0.66 -9.69
CA ARG A 438 -26.36 0.73 -11.10
C ARG A 438 -25.04 1.44 -11.23
N LEU A 439 -24.07 0.78 -11.85
CA LEU A 439 -22.72 1.30 -12.03
C LEU A 439 -22.44 1.54 -13.52
N HIS A 440 -21.69 2.60 -13.79
CA HIS A 440 -21.20 2.92 -15.13
C HIS A 440 -20.17 1.86 -15.60
N PRO A 441 -20.24 1.36 -16.85
CA PRO A 441 -19.36 0.26 -17.29
C PRO A 441 -17.87 0.63 -17.42
N LEU A 442 -17.53 1.90 -17.71
CA LEU A 442 -16.12 2.32 -17.85
C LEU A 442 -15.36 2.34 -16.52
N VAL A 443 -16.04 2.43 -15.38
CA VAL A 443 -15.36 2.44 -14.07
C VAL A 443 -15.07 1.03 -13.55
N CYS A 444 -15.59 -0.01 -14.22
CA CYS A 444 -15.38 -1.40 -13.80
C CYS A 444 -13.89 -1.81 -13.81
N GLU A 445 -13.09 -1.31 -14.77
CA GLU A 445 -11.65 -1.57 -14.82
C GLU A 445 -10.94 -0.96 -13.60
N ALA A 446 -11.31 0.26 -13.21
CA ALA A 446 -10.80 0.92 -12.01
C ALA A 446 -11.21 0.18 -10.73
N TYR A 447 -12.47 -0.24 -10.59
CA TYR A 447 -12.92 -1.01 -9.43
C TYR A 447 -12.44 -2.48 -9.44
N ASN A 448 -11.93 -2.97 -10.57
CA ASN A 448 -11.70 -4.38 -10.87
C ASN A 448 -12.95 -5.25 -10.63
N ALA A 449 -14.12 -4.71 -10.96
CA ALA A 449 -15.44 -5.27 -10.65
C ALA A 449 -16.13 -5.87 -11.89
N ASP A 450 -16.91 -6.91 -11.66
CA ASP A 450 -17.81 -7.54 -12.64
C ASP A 450 -19.25 -7.62 -12.12
N PHE A 451 -20.17 -8.09 -12.96
CA PHE A 451 -21.60 -8.07 -12.69
C PHE A 451 -22.17 -9.48 -12.43
N ASP A 452 -21.43 -10.34 -11.74
CA ASP A 452 -21.80 -11.74 -11.46
C ASP A 452 -22.31 -11.99 -10.02
N GLY A 453 -22.40 -10.93 -9.20
CA GLY A 453 -22.79 -11.00 -7.79
C GLY A 453 -22.00 -10.09 -6.87
N ASP A 454 -21.01 -9.38 -7.41
CA ASP A 454 -20.21 -8.38 -6.71
C ASP A 454 -21.05 -7.32 -5.99
N GLN A 455 -20.53 -6.85 -4.86
CA GLN A 455 -21.20 -5.89 -3.99
C GLN A 455 -20.32 -4.67 -3.74
N MET A 456 -20.95 -3.49 -3.73
CA MET A 456 -20.29 -2.24 -3.37
C MET A 456 -20.93 -1.60 -2.15
N ALA A 457 -20.09 -0.99 -1.32
CA ALA A 457 -20.54 -0.15 -0.22
C ALA A 457 -20.71 1.29 -0.69
N ILE A 458 -21.77 1.94 -0.23
CA ILE A 458 -22.05 3.36 -0.46
C ILE A 458 -21.86 4.13 0.86
N HIS A 459 -21.26 5.31 0.79
CA HIS A 459 -21.07 6.21 1.93
C HIS A 459 -21.53 7.63 1.58
N VAL A 460 -22.15 8.32 2.53
CA VAL A 460 -22.65 9.69 2.34
C VAL A 460 -21.74 10.69 3.07
N PRO A 461 -21.06 11.62 2.36
CA PRO A 461 -20.31 12.71 2.98
C PRO A 461 -21.27 13.72 3.64
N LEU A 462 -21.03 14.08 4.90
CA LEU A 462 -21.99 14.88 5.67
C LEU A 462 -21.69 16.38 5.71
N SER A 463 -20.42 16.77 5.82
CA SER A 463 -20.04 18.18 5.91
C SER A 463 -19.87 18.78 4.52
N GLU A 464 -20.04 20.10 4.41
CA GLU A 464 -19.88 20.82 3.15
C GLU A 464 -18.47 20.67 2.58
N GLU A 465 -17.45 20.68 3.44
CA GLU A 465 -16.05 20.46 3.03
C GLU A 465 -15.86 19.05 2.47
N ALA A 466 -16.46 18.03 3.08
CA ALA A 466 -16.38 16.66 2.58
C ALA A 466 -17.14 16.47 1.26
N GLN A 467 -18.24 17.19 1.05
CA GLN A 467 -18.97 17.21 -0.23
C GLN A 467 -18.15 17.89 -1.32
N ALA A 468 -17.50 19.02 -1.01
CA ALA A 468 -16.61 19.73 -1.92
C ALA A 468 -15.38 18.86 -2.28
N GLU A 469 -14.74 18.21 -1.30
CA GLU A 469 -13.65 17.26 -1.55
C GLU A 469 -14.10 16.10 -2.44
N ALA A 470 -15.28 15.53 -2.19
CA ALA A 470 -15.82 14.45 -3.01
C ALA A 470 -16.05 14.91 -4.46
N ARG A 471 -16.58 16.12 -4.66
CA ARG A 471 -16.89 16.68 -5.99
C ARG A 471 -15.63 17.08 -6.78
N ILE A 472 -14.65 17.70 -6.13
CA ILE A 472 -13.47 18.29 -6.80
C ILE A 472 -12.31 17.28 -6.92
N LEU A 473 -12.15 16.36 -5.96
CA LEU A 473 -10.97 15.48 -5.91
C LEU A 473 -11.29 14.02 -6.25
N MET A 474 -12.52 13.58 -5.99
CA MET A 474 -12.89 12.17 -6.05
C MET A 474 -13.89 11.80 -7.15
N LEU A 475 -14.35 12.77 -7.94
CA LEU A 475 -15.37 12.53 -8.95
C LEU A 475 -14.84 11.58 -10.03
N ALA A 476 -15.63 10.54 -10.33
CA ALA A 476 -15.19 9.49 -11.25
C ALA A 476 -14.85 10.00 -12.67
N ALA A 477 -15.52 11.07 -13.13
CA ALA A 477 -15.29 11.66 -14.45
C ALA A 477 -13.89 12.28 -14.63
N GLU A 478 -13.23 12.68 -13.54
CA GLU A 478 -11.89 13.27 -13.58
C GLU A 478 -10.78 12.21 -13.48
N HIS A 479 -11.11 11.02 -12.99
CA HIS A 479 -10.16 9.93 -12.77
C HIS A 479 -9.91 9.12 -14.04
N ILE A 480 -9.36 9.78 -15.05
CA ILE A 480 -9.09 9.20 -16.37
C ILE A 480 -7.78 8.42 -16.38
N LEU A 481 -6.74 8.91 -15.68
CA LEU A 481 -5.41 8.30 -15.66
C LEU A 481 -5.20 7.36 -14.47
N ASN A 482 -4.40 6.33 -14.69
CA ASN A 482 -3.96 5.43 -13.64
C ASN A 482 -2.74 6.02 -12.90
N PRO A 483 -2.76 6.14 -11.56
CA PRO A 483 -1.64 6.69 -10.79
C PRO A 483 -0.34 5.88 -10.87
N LYS A 484 -0.38 4.64 -11.34
CA LYS A 484 0.79 3.74 -11.44
C LYS A 484 1.75 4.11 -12.56
N ASP A 485 1.21 4.43 -13.74
CA ASP A 485 1.94 4.61 -15.00
C ASP A 485 1.54 5.88 -15.77
N GLY A 486 0.42 6.51 -15.42
CA GLY A 486 -0.10 7.70 -16.11
C GLY A 486 -0.83 7.40 -17.42
N LYS A 487 -1.18 6.12 -17.67
CA LYS A 487 -1.99 5.73 -18.84
C LYS A 487 -3.48 5.81 -18.52
N PRO A 488 -4.36 6.01 -19.52
CA PRO A 488 -5.80 6.01 -19.28
C PRO A 488 -6.29 4.68 -18.70
N VAL A 489 -7.01 4.71 -17.57
CA VAL A 489 -7.61 3.53 -16.93
C VAL A 489 -9.01 3.23 -17.48
N VAL A 490 -9.70 4.25 -17.96
CA VAL A 490 -11.10 4.20 -18.44
C VAL A 490 -11.20 3.80 -19.90
N THR A 491 -10.33 2.89 -20.35
CA THR A 491 -10.36 2.41 -21.74
C THR A 491 -11.60 1.56 -22.00
N PRO A 492 -12.29 1.74 -23.14
CA PRO A 492 -13.37 0.85 -23.54
C PRO A 492 -12.90 -0.61 -23.55
N SER A 493 -13.77 -1.51 -23.10
CA SER A 493 -13.49 -2.95 -23.07
C SER A 493 -14.68 -3.74 -23.61
N GLN A 494 -14.43 -5.01 -23.95
CA GLN A 494 -15.44 -5.97 -24.40
C GLN A 494 -16.30 -5.43 -25.56
N ASP A 495 -17.61 -5.32 -25.37
CA ASP A 495 -18.60 -4.97 -26.39
C ASP A 495 -18.35 -3.60 -27.01
N MET A 496 -17.87 -2.63 -26.21
CA MET A 496 -17.55 -1.30 -26.72
C MET A 496 -16.41 -1.37 -27.75
N VAL A 497 -15.39 -2.19 -27.50
CA VAL A 497 -14.28 -2.39 -28.44
C VAL A 497 -14.78 -3.13 -29.67
N LEU A 498 -15.59 -4.17 -29.50
CA LEU A 498 -16.16 -4.92 -30.62
C LEU A 498 -17.01 -4.06 -31.55
N GLY A 499 -17.85 -3.19 -31.00
CA GLY A 499 -18.66 -2.28 -31.79
C GLY A 499 -17.83 -1.30 -32.61
N ASN A 500 -16.82 -0.67 -31.99
CA ASN A 500 -15.91 0.24 -32.68
C ASN A 500 -15.01 -0.49 -33.71
N TYR A 501 -14.59 -1.73 -33.41
CA TYR A 501 -13.85 -2.58 -34.33
C TYR A 501 -14.69 -2.93 -35.55
N TYR A 502 -15.93 -3.40 -35.35
CA TYR A 502 -16.84 -3.72 -36.44
C TYR A 502 -17.21 -2.48 -37.26
N LEU A 503 -17.41 -1.34 -36.61
CA LEU A 503 -17.72 -0.08 -37.28
C LEU A 503 -16.60 0.37 -38.22
N THR A 504 -15.34 0.13 -37.87
CA THR A 504 -14.17 0.62 -38.61
C THR A 504 -13.56 -0.40 -39.57
N MET A 505 -14.15 -1.60 -39.68
CA MET A 505 -13.73 -2.62 -40.62
C MET A 505 -14.02 -2.20 -42.07
N GLU A 506 -13.15 -2.62 -43.00
CA GLU A 506 -13.29 -2.34 -44.43
C GLU A 506 -13.44 -3.66 -45.21
N GLU A 507 -14.30 -3.65 -46.23
CA GLU A 507 -14.49 -4.80 -47.13
C GLU A 507 -14.42 -4.34 -48.59
N ALA A 508 -13.69 -5.08 -49.42
CA ALA A 508 -13.65 -4.85 -50.86
C ALA A 508 -14.89 -5.45 -51.54
N GLY A 509 -15.44 -4.78 -52.56
CA GLY A 509 -16.56 -5.28 -53.36
C GLY A 509 -17.93 -5.19 -52.67
N ARG A 510 -18.09 -4.30 -51.68
CA ARG A 510 -19.34 -4.11 -50.95
C ARG A 510 -20.33 -3.21 -51.70
N GLU A 511 -21.60 -3.28 -51.31
CA GLU A 511 -22.69 -2.49 -51.87
C GLU A 511 -22.39 -0.98 -51.78
N GLY A 512 -22.52 -0.27 -52.90
CA GLY A 512 -22.28 1.17 -52.99
C GLY A 512 -20.81 1.60 -52.88
N GLU A 513 -19.86 0.70 -53.15
CA GLU A 513 -18.44 1.05 -53.27
C GLU A 513 -18.19 2.08 -54.38
N GLY A 514 -17.46 3.15 -54.01
CA GLY A 514 -17.15 4.28 -54.90
C GLY A 514 -18.27 5.31 -55.05
N MET A 515 -19.32 5.26 -54.22
CA MET A 515 -20.27 6.37 -54.09
C MET A 515 -19.59 7.60 -53.48
N VAL A 516 -20.09 8.79 -53.82
CA VAL A 516 -19.60 10.07 -53.31
C VAL A 516 -20.72 10.76 -52.57
N PHE A 517 -20.43 11.23 -51.37
CA PHE A 517 -21.36 11.97 -50.54
C PHE A 517 -20.93 13.42 -50.40
N LYS A 518 -21.92 14.31 -50.42
CA LYS A 518 -21.77 15.72 -50.15
C LYS A 518 -21.41 15.93 -48.68
N ASP A 519 -22.15 15.31 -47.77
CA ASP A 519 -22.02 15.48 -46.33
C ASP A 519 -22.28 14.16 -45.58
N ARG A 520 -22.10 14.20 -44.26
CA ARG A 520 -22.35 13.06 -43.37
C ARG A 520 -23.80 12.59 -43.46
N ASP A 521 -24.76 13.52 -43.48
CA ASP A 521 -26.17 13.19 -43.37
C ASP A 521 -26.65 12.42 -44.61
N GLU A 522 -26.11 12.74 -45.79
CA GLU A 522 -26.33 11.98 -47.01
C GLU A 522 -25.79 10.55 -46.91
N ALA A 523 -24.58 10.37 -46.36
CA ALA A 523 -24.02 9.04 -46.12
C ALA A 523 -24.87 8.21 -45.14
N VAL A 524 -25.37 8.84 -44.07
CA VAL A 524 -26.27 8.20 -43.09
C VAL A 524 -27.62 7.87 -43.71
N MET A 525 -28.16 8.74 -44.57
CA MET A 525 -29.40 8.50 -45.29
C MET A 525 -29.25 7.32 -46.25
N ALA A 526 -28.15 7.27 -47.00
CA ALA A 526 -27.84 6.15 -47.89
C ALA A 526 -27.68 4.83 -47.12
N TYR A 527 -27.04 4.85 -45.94
CA TYR A 527 -26.93 3.69 -45.06
C TYR A 527 -28.30 3.22 -44.55
N ARG A 528 -29.17 4.13 -44.09
CA ARG A 528 -30.51 3.80 -43.62
C ARG A 528 -31.42 3.24 -44.71
N ASN A 529 -31.25 3.71 -45.94
CA ASN A 529 -31.96 3.20 -47.11
C ASN A 529 -31.39 1.88 -47.65
N GLY A 530 -30.23 1.44 -47.17
CA GLY A 530 -29.57 0.20 -47.60
C GLY A 530 -28.82 0.32 -48.94
N TYR A 531 -28.46 1.52 -49.38
CA TYR A 531 -27.65 1.73 -50.59
C TYR A 531 -26.15 1.54 -50.37
N VAL A 532 -25.71 1.72 -49.12
CA VAL A 532 -24.32 1.51 -48.69
C VAL A 532 -24.31 0.75 -47.36
N HIS A 533 -23.22 0.02 -47.12
CA HIS A 533 -22.95 -0.64 -45.84
C HIS A 533 -21.92 0.17 -45.02
N LEU A 534 -21.78 -0.12 -43.72
CA LEU A 534 -20.76 0.51 -42.86
C LEU A 534 -19.33 0.31 -43.40
N HIS A 535 -19.09 -0.84 -44.02
CA HIS A 535 -17.78 -1.26 -44.53
C HIS A 535 -17.51 -0.83 -45.99
N SER A 536 -18.47 -0.16 -46.62
CA SER A 536 -18.34 0.31 -48.01
C SER A 536 -17.36 1.48 -48.10
N ARG A 537 -16.43 1.41 -49.05
CA ARG A 537 -15.44 2.46 -49.34
C ARG A 537 -16.09 3.53 -50.23
N VAL A 538 -16.08 4.78 -49.77
CA VAL A 538 -16.82 5.91 -50.36
C VAL A 538 -15.96 7.19 -50.33
N GLY A 539 -16.30 8.14 -51.20
CA GLY A 539 -15.70 9.47 -51.20
C GLY A 539 -16.58 10.47 -50.44
N ILE A 540 -15.96 11.39 -49.70
CA ILE A 540 -16.66 12.52 -49.07
C ILE A 540 -15.89 13.83 -49.31
N ALA A 541 -16.60 14.94 -49.48
CA ALA A 541 -15.96 16.24 -49.60
C ALA A 541 -15.30 16.66 -48.26
N THR A 542 -14.03 17.06 -48.32
CA THR A 542 -13.27 17.53 -47.13
C THR A 542 -13.87 18.79 -46.50
N ASP A 543 -14.40 19.70 -47.33
CA ASP A 543 -15.01 20.95 -46.88
C ASP A 543 -16.25 20.75 -46.01
N SER A 544 -16.91 19.59 -46.12
CA SER A 544 -18.10 19.24 -45.34
C SER A 544 -17.78 18.66 -43.96
N LEU A 545 -16.49 18.47 -43.64
CA LEU A 545 -16.02 17.91 -42.38
C LEU A 545 -15.25 18.98 -41.58
N ASN A 546 -15.76 19.34 -40.40
CA ASN A 546 -15.12 20.27 -39.47
C ASN A 546 -13.89 19.62 -38.80
N LYS A 547 -12.77 19.55 -39.53
CA LYS A 547 -11.48 18.97 -39.09
C LYS A 547 -10.32 19.88 -39.51
N PRO A 548 -9.13 19.77 -38.87
CA PRO A 548 -8.02 20.66 -39.14
C PRO A 548 -7.31 20.22 -40.43
N TRP A 549 -7.84 20.62 -41.57
CA TRP A 549 -7.25 20.36 -42.89
C TRP A 549 -6.17 21.40 -43.23
N THR A 550 -5.09 20.96 -43.88
CA THR A 550 -4.12 21.89 -44.46
C THR A 550 -4.69 22.59 -45.71
N GLU A 551 -4.14 23.74 -46.10
CA GLU A 551 -4.59 24.47 -47.32
C GLU A 551 -4.53 23.60 -48.59
N GLU A 552 -3.59 22.65 -48.65
CA GLU A 552 -3.48 21.70 -49.76
C GLU A 552 -4.50 20.55 -49.72
N GLN A 553 -5.18 20.34 -48.59
CA GLN A 553 -6.16 19.29 -48.37
C GLN A 553 -7.61 19.78 -48.51
N LYS A 554 -7.84 21.08 -48.34
CA LYS A 554 -9.15 21.71 -48.59
C LYS A 554 -9.55 21.55 -50.05
N HIS A 555 -10.85 21.52 -50.31
CA HIS A 555 -11.43 21.36 -51.65
C HIS A 555 -11.08 20.04 -52.36
N LYS A 556 -10.72 18.98 -51.61
CA LYS A 556 -10.48 17.63 -52.15
C LYS A 556 -11.54 16.63 -51.69
N VAL A 557 -11.60 15.50 -52.38
CA VAL A 557 -12.42 14.35 -51.96
C VAL A 557 -11.56 13.42 -51.11
N LEU A 558 -12.02 13.15 -49.89
CA LEU A 558 -11.42 12.19 -48.97
C LEU A 558 -12.00 10.80 -49.24
N LEU A 559 -11.12 9.82 -49.46
CA LEU A 559 -11.47 8.41 -49.56
C LEU A 559 -11.55 7.80 -48.15
N THR A 560 -12.75 7.36 -47.76
CA THR A 560 -13.01 6.81 -46.42
C THR A 560 -14.09 5.72 -46.46
N THR A 561 -14.61 5.31 -45.31
CA THR A 561 -15.76 4.40 -45.21
C THR A 561 -16.90 5.03 -44.43
N VAL A 562 -18.13 4.57 -44.67
CA VAL A 562 -19.33 5.06 -43.97
C VAL A 562 -19.18 4.91 -42.44
N GLY A 563 -18.62 3.79 -41.99
CA GLY A 563 -18.38 3.56 -40.56
C GLY A 563 -17.32 4.49 -39.97
N LYS A 564 -16.24 4.81 -40.72
CA LYS A 564 -15.23 5.79 -40.27
C LYS A 564 -15.76 7.22 -40.23
N ILE A 565 -16.69 7.59 -41.11
CA ILE A 565 -17.39 8.87 -41.04
C ILE A 565 -18.16 8.98 -39.71
N LEU A 566 -18.91 7.94 -39.35
CA LEU A 566 -19.64 7.87 -38.07
C LEU A 566 -18.71 7.88 -36.85
N PHE A 567 -17.57 7.19 -36.94
CA PHE A 567 -16.59 7.16 -35.86
C PHE A 567 -15.88 8.52 -35.65
N ASN A 568 -15.62 9.28 -36.71
CA ASN A 568 -14.97 10.58 -36.60
C ASN A 568 -15.90 11.72 -36.16
N ASP A 569 -17.21 11.54 -36.27
CA ASP A 569 -18.23 12.49 -35.82
C ASP A 569 -18.24 12.68 -34.29
N ILE A 570 -17.92 11.63 -33.53
CA ILE A 570 -17.81 11.76 -32.07
C ILE A 570 -16.54 12.48 -31.62
N MET A 571 -15.54 12.63 -32.50
CA MET A 571 -14.23 13.21 -32.17
C MET A 571 -14.28 14.74 -32.17
N PRO A 572 -13.56 15.43 -31.27
CA PRO A 572 -13.52 16.90 -31.25
C PRO A 572 -12.94 17.49 -32.55
N GLU A 573 -13.29 18.74 -32.85
CA GLU A 573 -12.91 19.41 -34.11
C GLU A 573 -11.39 19.60 -34.26
N GLY A 574 -10.65 19.81 -33.17
CA GLY A 574 -9.20 20.00 -33.21
C GLY A 574 -8.36 18.72 -33.35
N LEU A 575 -8.99 17.55 -33.51
CA LEU A 575 -8.30 16.29 -33.75
C LEU A 575 -8.25 15.97 -35.27
N PRO A 576 -7.11 15.49 -35.81
CA PRO A 576 -7.05 15.01 -37.19
C PRO A 576 -8.10 13.91 -37.48
N TYR A 577 -8.55 13.83 -38.73
CA TYR A 577 -9.47 12.78 -39.15
C TYR A 577 -8.77 11.41 -39.10
N LEU A 578 -9.34 10.49 -38.34
CA LEU A 578 -8.77 9.17 -38.09
C LEU A 578 -9.12 8.21 -39.23
N GLN A 579 -8.17 8.03 -40.14
CA GLN A 579 -8.31 7.15 -41.30
C GLN A 579 -7.50 5.86 -41.14
N GLU A 580 -6.29 5.95 -40.59
CA GLU A 580 -5.42 4.80 -40.31
C GLU A 580 -5.22 4.64 -38.80
N PRO A 581 -5.11 3.38 -38.31
CA PRO A 581 -4.83 3.13 -36.89
C PRO A 581 -3.33 3.23 -36.56
N ASN A 582 -2.69 4.37 -36.87
CA ASN A 582 -1.28 4.62 -36.55
C ASN A 582 -1.09 5.92 -35.76
N ASN A 583 0.03 6.01 -35.02
CA ASN A 583 0.33 7.19 -34.20
C ASN A 583 0.66 8.43 -35.06
N ALA A 584 1.19 8.24 -36.27
CA ALA A 584 1.45 9.33 -37.21
C ALA A 584 0.15 10.04 -37.62
N ASN A 585 -0.93 9.29 -37.91
CA ASN A 585 -2.23 9.87 -38.26
C ASN A 585 -2.85 10.66 -37.10
N LEU A 586 -2.60 10.22 -35.86
CA LEU A 586 -3.05 10.91 -34.65
C LEU A 586 -2.29 12.23 -34.37
N THR A 587 -1.00 12.28 -34.68
CA THR A 587 -0.12 13.39 -34.26
C THR A 587 0.20 14.36 -35.38
N GLU A 588 0.54 13.86 -36.57
CA GLU A 588 1.03 14.64 -37.72
C GLU A 588 -0.09 14.99 -38.72
N GLY A 589 -1.12 14.15 -38.84
CA GLY A 589 -2.30 14.40 -39.68
C GLY A 589 -2.63 13.29 -40.68
N VAL A 590 -3.57 13.55 -41.60
CA VAL A 590 -4.02 12.52 -42.58
C VAL A 590 -3.01 12.34 -43.70
N PRO A 591 -2.56 11.10 -43.99
CA PRO A 591 -1.70 10.83 -45.13
C PRO A 591 -2.28 11.35 -46.45
N ALA A 592 -1.46 12.02 -47.25
CA ALA A 592 -1.88 12.62 -48.53
C ALA A 592 -2.48 11.60 -49.53
N LYS A 593 -2.18 10.31 -49.37
CA LYS A 593 -2.67 9.21 -50.25
C LYS A 593 -4.19 9.02 -50.25
N TYR A 594 -4.91 9.52 -49.25
CA TYR A 594 -6.38 9.39 -49.17
C TYR A 594 -7.12 10.55 -49.82
N PHE A 595 -6.43 11.57 -50.34
CA PHE A 595 -7.05 12.73 -50.95
C PHE A 595 -6.98 12.66 -52.48
N LEU A 596 -8.12 12.86 -53.12
CA LEU A 596 -8.24 12.97 -54.56
C LEU A 596 -8.58 14.41 -54.98
N PRO A 597 -7.97 14.92 -56.08
CA PRO A 597 -8.42 16.17 -56.68
C PRO A 597 -9.84 16.04 -57.24
N LEU A 598 -10.56 17.16 -57.31
CA LEU A 598 -11.91 17.25 -57.88
C LEU A 598 -11.91 16.73 -59.33
N GLY A 599 -12.74 15.72 -59.62
CA GLY A 599 -12.87 15.11 -60.96
C GLY A 599 -12.05 13.84 -61.22
N GLY A 600 -11.28 13.33 -60.25
CA GLY A 600 -10.58 12.04 -60.36
C GLY A 600 -11.52 10.83 -60.30
N ASP A 601 -11.15 9.71 -60.95
CA ASP A 601 -11.91 8.45 -60.86
C ASP A 601 -11.70 7.77 -59.50
N ILE A 602 -12.76 7.82 -58.69
CA ILE A 602 -12.78 7.31 -57.32
C ILE A 602 -12.76 5.78 -57.28
N LYS A 603 -13.37 5.11 -58.26
CA LYS A 603 -13.41 3.64 -58.27
C LYS A 603 -12.04 3.05 -58.56
N GLU A 604 -11.31 3.67 -59.49
CA GLU A 604 -9.94 3.27 -59.80
C GLU A 604 -8.99 3.55 -58.61
N ALA A 605 -9.13 4.71 -57.97
CA ALA A 605 -8.35 5.06 -56.79
C ALA A 605 -8.60 4.13 -55.60
N ILE A 606 -9.86 3.76 -55.35
CA ILE A 606 -10.24 2.83 -54.27
C ILE A 606 -9.72 1.41 -54.57
N SER A 607 -9.74 0.97 -55.83
CA SER A 607 -9.23 -0.34 -56.21
C SER A 607 -7.71 -0.48 -56.02
N ASN A 608 -6.97 0.63 -56.15
CA ASN A 608 -5.51 0.67 -55.95
C ASN A 608 -5.09 0.84 -54.48
N LEU A 609 -6.03 1.13 -53.58
CA LEU A 609 -5.76 1.26 -52.15
C LEU A 609 -5.83 -0.08 -51.43
N GLU A 610 -4.83 -0.34 -50.59
CA GLU A 610 -4.83 -1.45 -49.64
C GLU A 610 -5.92 -1.27 -48.56
N LEU A 611 -6.40 -2.38 -48.01
CA LEU A 611 -7.39 -2.36 -46.93
C LEU A 611 -6.75 -1.90 -45.63
N ASN A 612 -7.37 -0.92 -44.98
CA ASN A 612 -6.89 -0.46 -43.68
C ASN A 612 -7.28 -1.45 -42.58
N PRO A 613 -6.39 -1.71 -41.61
CA PRO A 613 -6.77 -2.50 -40.45
C PRO A 613 -7.79 -1.74 -39.59
N PRO A 614 -8.70 -2.46 -38.91
CA PRO A 614 -9.70 -1.86 -38.02
C PRO A 614 -9.07 -1.29 -36.73
N PHE A 615 -9.81 -0.42 -36.05
CA PHE A 615 -9.38 0.16 -34.77
C PHE A 615 -9.52 -0.86 -33.63
N LYS A 616 -8.38 -1.25 -33.05
CA LYS A 616 -8.28 -2.20 -31.94
C LYS A 616 -8.28 -1.47 -30.59
N LYS A 617 -8.39 -2.23 -29.48
CA LYS A 617 -8.35 -1.67 -28.10
C LYS A 617 -7.15 -0.72 -27.88
N LYS A 618 -5.95 -1.10 -28.34
CA LYS A 618 -4.74 -0.28 -28.17
C LYS A 618 -4.85 1.08 -28.85
N ASN A 619 -5.45 1.12 -30.04
CA ASN A 619 -5.61 2.34 -30.82
C ASN A 619 -6.60 3.29 -30.13
N LEU A 620 -7.71 2.75 -29.61
CA LEU A 620 -8.67 3.53 -28.81
C LEU A 620 -8.02 4.11 -27.55
N GLY A 621 -7.15 3.35 -26.88
CA GLY A 621 -6.37 3.84 -25.74
C GLY A 621 -5.46 5.02 -26.09
N ASN A 622 -4.75 4.94 -27.22
CA ASN A 622 -3.89 6.03 -27.70
C ASN A 622 -4.71 7.28 -28.07
N ILE A 623 -5.90 7.11 -28.68
CA ILE A 623 -6.81 8.22 -29.00
C ILE A 623 -7.25 8.94 -27.72
N ILE A 624 -7.65 8.21 -26.69
CA ILE A 624 -8.05 8.78 -25.40
C ILE A 624 -6.88 9.52 -24.75
N ALA A 625 -5.67 8.96 -24.82
CA ALA A 625 -4.47 9.59 -24.25
C ALA A 625 -4.14 10.93 -24.92
N GLU A 626 -4.19 10.99 -26.26
CA GLU A 626 -3.91 12.22 -27.01
C GLU A 626 -4.97 13.30 -26.77
N ILE A 627 -6.25 12.90 -26.67
CA ILE A 627 -7.34 13.83 -26.38
C ILE A 627 -7.24 14.37 -24.96
N PHE A 628 -6.87 13.54 -23.99
CA PHE A 628 -6.59 14.00 -22.64
C PHE A 628 -5.43 15.00 -22.60
N LYS A 629 -4.36 14.75 -23.37
CA LYS A 629 -3.19 15.64 -23.49
C LYS A 629 -3.58 17.02 -24.03
N ARG A 630 -4.43 17.09 -25.07
CA ARG A 630 -4.84 18.35 -25.72
C ARG A 630 -5.99 19.07 -25.02
N PHE A 631 -7.07 18.36 -24.69
CA PHE A 631 -8.35 18.94 -24.28
C PHE A 631 -8.70 18.73 -22.79
N ARG A 632 -7.84 18.02 -22.04
CA ARG A 632 -8.00 17.76 -20.59
C ARG A 632 -9.28 16.96 -20.26
N THR A 633 -9.74 17.03 -19.01
CA THR A 633 -10.69 16.09 -18.40
C THR A 633 -12.10 16.15 -19.00
N THR A 634 -12.70 17.33 -19.10
CA THR A 634 -14.13 17.50 -19.45
C THR A 634 -14.47 16.94 -20.83
N GLU A 635 -13.73 17.37 -21.86
CA GLU A 635 -13.93 16.90 -23.23
C GLU A 635 -13.65 15.40 -23.38
N THR A 636 -12.61 14.90 -22.68
CA THR A 636 -12.28 13.47 -22.68
C THR A 636 -13.42 12.65 -22.07
N SER A 637 -14.01 13.09 -20.95
CA SER A 637 -15.14 12.40 -20.32
C SER A 637 -16.38 12.38 -21.22
N ALA A 638 -16.70 13.52 -21.85
CA ALA A 638 -17.81 13.62 -22.80
C ALA A 638 -17.61 12.72 -24.03
N LEU A 639 -16.38 12.63 -24.55
CA LEU A 639 -16.03 11.70 -25.62
C LEU A 639 -16.20 10.24 -25.20
N LEU A 640 -15.76 9.87 -24.00
CA LEU A 640 -15.85 8.50 -23.50
C LEU A 640 -17.31 8.02 -23.45
N ASP A 641 -18.23 8.89 -23.01
CA ASP A 641 -19.67 8.59 -23.03
C ASP A 641 -20.22 8.42 -24.45
N ARG A 642 -19.80 9.28 -25.40
CA ARG A 642 -20.17 9.14 -26.82
C ARG A 642 -19.62 7.84 -27.45
N MET A 643 -18.36 7.53 -27.18
CA MET A 643 -17.67 6.33 -27.68
C MET A 643 -18.28 5.03 -27.11
N LYS A 644 -18.67 5.05 -25.83
CA LYS A 644 -19.43 3.98 -25.18
C LYS A 644 -20.76 3.74 -25.91
N ASN A 645 -21.55 4.79 -26.11
CA ASN A 645 -22.87 4.68 -26.73
C ASN A 645 -22.77 4.18 -28.17
N LEU A 646 -21.81 4.69 -28.94
CA LEU A 646 -21.53 4.26 -30.32
C LEU A 646 -21.12 2.78 -30.35
N GLY A 647 -20.20 2.38 -29.48
CA GLY A 647 -19.73 1.00 -29.36
C GLY A 647 -20.86 0.03 -29.04
N TYR A 648 -21.68 0.32 -28.03
CA TYR A 648 -22.81 -0.54 -27.70
C TYR A 648 -23.82 -0.64 -28.85
N HIS A 649 -24.21 0.50 -29.44
CA HIS A 649 -25.18 0.52 -30.53
C HIS A 649 -24.74 -0.36 -31.72
N HIS A 650 -23.51 -0.17 -32.20
CA HIS A 650 -23.00 -0.94 -33.33
C HIS A 650 -22.66 -2.39 -32.96
N SER A 651 -22.29 -2.69 -31.71
CA SER A 651 -22.12 -4.09 -31.27
C SER A 651 -23.45 -4.86 -31.31
N THR A 652 -24.57 -4.20 -30.95
CA THR A 652 -25.90 -4.82 -31.00
C THR A 652 -26.34 -5.05 -32.44
N LEU A 653 -26.12 -4.07 -33.32
CA LEU A 653 -26.45 -4.19 -34.74
C LEU A 653 -25.59 -5.24 -35.47
N ALA A 654 -24.33 -5.41 -35.07
CA ALA A 654 -23.43 -6.41 -35.65
C ALA A 654 -23.94 -7.85 -35.45
N GLY A 655 -24.78 -8.10 -34.44
CA GLY A 655 -25.37 -9.42 -34.21
C GLY A 655 -24.34 -10.53 -33.98
N LEU A 656 -23.18 -10.20 -33.41
CA LEU A 656 -22.11 -11.17 -33.16
C LEU A 656 -22.60 -12.29 -32.26
N THR A 657 -22.36 -13.53 -32.69
CA THR A 657 -22.74 -14.74 -31.97
C THR A 657 -21.54 -15.69 -31.86
N VAL A 658 -21.69 -16.74 -31.06
CA VAL A 658 -20.70 -17.82 -30.99
C VAL A 658 -21.44 -19.14 -31.10
N GLY A 659 -21.12 -19.89 -32.15
CA GLY A 659 -21.59 -21.25 -32.37
C GLY A 659 -20.42 -22.23 -32.43
N ILE A 660 -20.75 -23.52 -32.30
CA ILE A 660 -19.75 -24.57 -32.54
C ILE A 660 -19.24 -24.52 -33.99
N ALA A 661 -20.04 -24.06 -34.96
CA ALA A 661 -19.61 -23.92 -36.36
C ALA A 661 -18.47 -22.90 -36.54
N ASP A 662 -18.38 -21.90 -35.65
CA ASP A 662 -17.40 -20.81 -35.76
C ASP A 662 -16.00 -21.24 -35.29
N ILE A 663 -15.87 -22.35 -34.57
CA ILE A 663 -14.55 -22.84 -34.14
C ILE A 663 -13.89 -23.54 -35.33
N PRO A 664 -12.80 -23.01 -35.93
CA PRO A 664 -12.20 -23.63 -37.10
C PRO A 664 -11.62 -25.00 -36.75
N VAL A 665 -11.70 -25.93 -37.71
CA VAL A 665 -11.07 -27.24 -37.61
C VAL A 665 -9.74 -27.16 -38.36
N VAL A 666 -8.68 -27.72 -37.76
CA VAL A 666 -7.36 -27.82 -38.41
C VAL A 666 -7.27 -29.19 -39.06
N ASP A 667 -7.42 -29.25 -40.39
CA ASP A 667 -7.48 -30.52 -41.13
C ASP A 667 -6.18 -31.33 -41.00
N ASP A 668 -5.01 -30.67 -41.00
CA ASP A 668 -3.70 -31.33 -40.92
C ASP A 668 -3.27 -31.71 -39.49
N LYS A 669 -4.16 -31.58 -38.50
CA LYS A 669 -3.82 -31.84 -37.10
C LYS A 669 -3.34 -33.26 -36.87
N ALA A 670 -4.02 -34.25 -37.46
CA ALA A 670 -3.68 -35.66 -37.31
C ALA A 670 -2.28 -35.98 -37.85
N GLU A 671 -1.88 -35.34 -38.96
CA GLU A 671 -0.58 -35.55 -39.58
C GLU A 671 0.57 -35.03 -38.71
N ILE A 672 0.40 -33.83 -38.12
CA ILE A 672 1.40 -33.24 -37.22
C ILE A 672 1.58 -34.09 -35.97
N ILE A 673 0.49 -34.61 -35.41
CA ILE A 673 0.52 -35.46 -34.22
C ILE A 673 1.22 -36.79 -34.52
N GLU A 674 0.92 -37.40 -35.68
CA GLU A 674 1.55 -38.65 -36.11
C GLU A 674 3.05 -38.49 -36.41
N GLU A 675 3.46 -37.36 -36.99
CA GLU A 675 4.88 -37.00 -37.18
C GLU A 675 5.62 -36.97 -35.84
N SER A 676 5.06 -36.28 -34.84
CA SER A 676 5.66 -36.18 -33.51
C SER A 676 5.64 -37.51 -32.76
N HIS A 677 4.61 -38.35 -32.90
CA HIS A 677 4.60 -39.70 -32.33
C HIS A 677 5.76 -40.56 -32.87
N LYS A 678 5.98 -40.56 -34.19
CA LYS A 678 7.11 -41.28 -34.81
C LYS A 678 8.46 -40.77 -34.29
N ARG A 679 8.60 -39.46 -34.09
CA ARG A 679 9.81 -38.86 -33.52
C ARG A 679 10.04 -39.28 -32.07
N VAL A 680 8.99 -39.28 -31.24
CA VAL A 680 9.06 -39.74 -29.84
C VAL A 680 9.41 -41.22 -29.75
N GLU A 681 8.91 -42.05 -30.67
CA GLU A 681 9.29 -43.47 -30.75
C GLU A 681 10.78 -43.64 -31.09
N GLN A 682 11.31 -42.84 -32.02
CA GLN A 682 12.74 -42.83 -32.34
C GLN A 682 13.59 -42.45 -31.13
N ILE A 683 13.22 -41.39 -30.41
CA ILE A 683 13.91 -40.95 -29.17
C ILE A 683 13.87 -42.08 -28.13
N THR A 684 12.71 -42.71 -27.95
CA THR A 684 12.54 -43.84 -27.02
C THR A 684 13.38 -45.05 -27.43
N LYS A 685 13.52 -45.31 -28.73
CA LYS A 685 14.38 -46.37 -29.27
C LYS A 685 15.86 -46.07 -29.04
N GLN A 686 16.29 -44.81 -29.13
CA GLN A 686 17.65 -44.40 -28.79
C GLN A 686 17.95 -44.60 -27.30
N PHE A 687 17.00 -44.26 -26.44
CA PHE A 687 17.10 -44.51 -25.00
C PHE A 687 17.18 -46.00 -24.68
N ARG A 688 16.32 -46.84 -25.28
CA ARG A 688 16.38 -48.31 -25.11
C ARG A 688 17.69 -48.93 -25.58
N ARG A 689 18.37 -48.30 -26.56
CA ARG A 689 19.69 -48.69 -27.04
C ARG A 689 20.84 -48.15 -26.17
N GLY A 690 20.55 -47.37 -25.13
CA GLY A 690 21.53 -46.77 -24.24
C GLY A 690 22.33 -45.61 -24.85
N MET A 691 21.86 -45.02 -25.96
CA MET A 691 22.56 -43.91 -26.63
C MET A 691 22.32 -42.54 -25.98
N ILE A 692 21.25 -42.42 -25.19
CA ILE A 692 20.88 -41.19 -24.45
C ILE A 692 20.48 -41.56 -23.02
N THR A 693 20.60 -40.60 -22.11
CA THR A 693 20.16 -40.71 -20.72
C THR A 693 18.64 -40.47 -20.59
N ASP A 694 18.04 -40.79 -19.44
CA ASP A 694 16.60 -40.56 -19.22
C ASP A 694 16.25 -39.06 -19.16
N ASP A 695 17.15 -38.22 -18.63
CA ASP A 695 16.96 -36.77 -18.59
C ASP A 695 17.01 -36.15 -19.99
N GLU A 696 17.94 -36.60 -20.83
CA GLU A 696 18.01 -36.19 -22.24
C GLU A 696 16.77 -36.65 -23.02
N ARG A 697 16.34 -37.90 -22.79
CA ARG A 697 15.08 -38.43 -23.36
C ARG A 697 13.90 -37.56 -22.96
N TYR A 698 13.73 -37.28 -21.66
CA TYR A 698 12.64 -36.47 -21.11
C TYR A 698 12.59 -35.08 -21.75
N ASN A 699 13.74 -34.40 -21.84
CA ASN A 699 13.84 -33.07 -22.45
C ASN A 699 13.53 -33.10 -23.95
N ALA A 700 14.03 -34.11 -24.66
CA ALA A 700 13.77 -34.28 -26.09
C ALA A 700 12.29 -34.55 -26.38
N VAL A 701 11.63 -35.42 -25.61
CA VAL A 701 10.18 -35.69 -25.73
C VAL A 701 9.36 -34.42 -25.44
N THR A 702 9.71 -33.69 -24.38
CA THR A 702 9.04 -32.43 -24.00
C THR A 702 9.19 -31.37 -25.10
N ALA A 703 10.39 -31.24 -25.67
CA ALA A 703 10.67 -30.30 -26.75
C ALA A 703 9.89 -30.61 -28.03
N GLU A 704 9.80 -31.89 -28.41
CA GLU A 704 9.05 -32.33 -29.58
C GLU A 704 7.56 -31.97 -29.47
N TRP A 705 6.93 -32.27 -28.32
CA TRP A 705 5.51 -31.94 -28.09
C TRP A 705 5.24 -30.44 -28.03
N ARG A 706 6.20 -29.63 -27.56
CA ARG A 706 6.10 -28.16 -27.64
C ARG A 706 6.16 -27.68 -29.08
N ALA A 707 7.10 -28.21 -29.88
CA ALA A 707 7.22 -27.88 -31.29
C ALA A 707 5.95 -28.24 -32.07
N ALA A 708 5.34 -29.40 -31.79
CA ALA A 708 4.06 -29.80 -32.37
C ALA A 708 2.95 -28.80 -32.08
N ARG A 709 2.87 -28.31 -30.83
CA ARG A 709 1.89 -27.30 -30.42
C ARG A 709 2.09 -25.99 -31.17
N GLU A 710 3.33 -25.51 -31.26
CA GLU A 710 3.65 -24.27 -31.96
C GLU A 710 3.37 -24.36 -33.47
N LYS A 711 3.63 -25.52 -34.09
CA LYS A 711 3.25 -25.78 -35.49
C LYS A 711 1.74 -25.65 -35.68
N LEU A 712 0.94 -26.26 -34.80
CA LEU A 712 -0.53 -26.17 -34.83
C LEU A 712 -1.01 -24.73 -34.63
N GLU A 713 -0.44 -24.01 -33.66
CA GLU A 713 -0.80 -22.62 -33.37
C GLU A 713 -0.52 -21.69 -34.57
N LYS A 714 0.64 -21.84 -35.23
CA LYS A 714 0.96 -21.07 -36.45
C LYS A 714 -0.02 -21.34 -37.59
N ARG A 715 -0.42 -22.60 -37.79
CA ARG A 715 -1.36 -22.99 -38.84
C ARG A 715 -2.77 -22.49 -38.56
N LEU A 716 -3.16 -22.48 -37.29
CA LEU A 716 -4.41 -21.89 -36.82
C LEU A 716 -4.47 -20.38 -37.03
N ILE A 717 -3.33 -19.67 -37.02
CA ILE A 717 -3.25 -18.23 -37.34
C ILE A 717 -3.37 -17.99 -38.85
N ALA A 718 -2.73 -18.82 -39.67
CA ALA A 718 -2.73 -18.66 -41.11
C ALA A 718 -4.13 -18.88 -41.75
N ASN A 719 -4.93 -19.81 -41.20
CA ASN A 719 -6.24 -20.18 -41.74
C ASN A 719 -7.41 -19.37 -41.14
N GLN A 720 -7.18 -18.17 -40.62
CA GLN A 720 -8.23 -17.38 -39.98
C GLN A 720 -9.05 -16.58 -41.00
N ASP A 721 -10.37 -16.74 -40.96
CA ASP A 721 -11.30 -15.82 -41.61
C ASP A 721 -11.50 -14.58 -40.70
N PRO A 722 -11.15 -13.37 -41.15
CA PRO A 722 -11.36 -12.13 -40.39
C PRO A 722 -12.83 -11.85 -40.03
N LYS A 723 -13.78 -12.43 -40.76
CA LYS A 723 -15.23 -12.25 -40.52
C LYS A 723 -15.78 -13.16 -39.42
N ASN A 724 -15.01 -14.16 -39.00
CA ASN A 724 -15.42 -15.08 -37.96
C ASN A 724 -15.54 -14.35 -36.61
N PRO A 725 -16.68 -14.44 -35.89
CA PRO A 725 -16.88 -13.76 -34.62
C PRO A 725 -15.80 -14.06 -33.57
N ILE A 726 -15.31 -15.30 -33.50
CA ILE A 726 -14.26 -15.68 -32.54
C ILE A 726 -12.93 -15.00 -32.88
N VAL A 727 -12.61 -14.90 -34.17
CA VAL A 727 -11.41 -14.21 -34.66
C VAL A 727 -11.54 -12.70 -34.39
N MET A 728 -12.71 -12.11 -34.65
CA MET A 728 -12.97 -10.69 -34.35
C MET A 728 -12.80 -10.37 -32.86
N MET A 729 -13.32 -11.21 -31.95
CA MET A 729 -13.16 -11.02 -30.50
C MET A 729 -11.69 -11.08 -30.06
N MET A 730 -10.92 -11.99 -30.67
CA MET A 730 -9.50 -12.14 -30.41
C MET A 730 -8.69 -10.97 -30.98
N ASP A 731 -8.89 -10.63 -32.26
CA ASP A 731 -8.09 -9.64 -32.98
C ASP A 731 -8.36 -8.20 -32.52
N SER A 732 -9.61 -7.89 -32.19
CA SER A 732 -10.00 -6.59 -31.60
C SER A 732 -9.34 -6.34 -30.24
N GLY A 733 -8.93 -7.42 -29.55
CA GLY A 733 -8.44 -7.38 -28.18
C GLY A 733 -9.54 -7.22 -27.14
N ALA A 734 -10.81 -7.44 -27.52
CA ALA A 734 -11.95 -7.38 -26.60
C ALA A 734 -11.92 -8.52 -25.58
N ARG A 735 -11.73 -9.77 -26.05
CA ARG A 735 -11.59 -10.94 -25.19
C ARG A 735 -10.97 -12.12 -25.94
N GLY A 736 -10.06 -12.83 -25.27
CA GLY A 736 -9.39 -14.01 -25.82
C GLY A 736 -7.97 -13.72 -26.27
N ASN A 737 -7.16 -14.76 -26.34
CA ASN A 737 -5.80 -14.72 -26.86
C ASN A 737 -5.58 -15.95 -27.76
N ILE A 738 -4.50 -15.91 -28.54
CA ILE A 738 -4.15 -17.00 -29.46
C ILE A 738 -3.95 -18.33 -28.71
N SER A 739 -3.37 -18.28 -27.51
CA SER A 739 -3.17 -19.48 -26.67
C SER A 739 -4.47 -20.17 -26.25
N ASN A 740 -5.52 -19.40 -25.92
CA ASN A 740 -6.84 -19.92 -25.57
C ASN A 740 -7.52 -20.47 -26.82
N PHE A 741 -7.36 -19.80 -27.96
CA PHE A 741 -7.89 -20.26 -29.25
C PHE A 741 -7.24 -21.59 -29.68
N SER A 742 -5.92 -21.72 -29.49
CA SER A 742 -5.20 -22.98 -29.69
C SER A 742 -5.69 -24.11 -28.79
N GLN A 743 -6.18 -23.83 -27.57
CA GLN A 743 -6.75 -24.87 -26.70
C GLN A 743 -8.17 -25.27 -27.15
N LEU A 744 -8.90 -24.36 -27.80
CA LEU A 744 -10.26 -24.60 -28.28
C LEU A 744 -10.27 -25.43 -29.57
N ALA A 745 -9.42 -25.07 -30.53
CA ALA A 745 -9.39 -25.63 -31.88
C ALA A 745 -8.13 -26.47 -32.21
N GLY A 746 -7.00 -26.19 -31.58
CA GLY A 746 -5.73 -26.89 -31.82
C GLY A 746 -5.57 -28.12 -30.94
N MET A 747 -4.67 -28.04 -29.96
CA MET A 747 -4.51 -29.01 -28.88
C MET A 747 -4.18 -28.31 -27.57
N ARG A 748 -4.44 -28.98 -26.44
CA ARG A 748 -4.12 -28.41 -25.13
C ARG A 748 -2.63 -28.51 -24.78
N GLY A 749 -1.98 -29.60 -25.20
CA GLY A 749 -0.55 -29.83 -25.04
C GLY A 749 -0.16 -30.35 -23.66
N LEU A 750 1.07 -30.04 -23.24
CA LEU A 750 1.67 -30.58 -22.03
C LEU A 750 1.11 -29.94 -20.75
N MET A 751 0.96 -30.75 -19.69
CA MET A 751 0.48 -30.31 -18.38
C MET A 751 1.56 -30.43 -17.30
N ALA A 752 1.53 -29.53 -16.33
CA ALA A 752 2.40 -29.60 -15.16
C ALA A 752 1.76 -30.45 -14.06
N ALA A 753 2.56 -31.36 -13.48
CA ALA A 753 2.21 -32.05 -12.25
C ALA A 753 2.29 -31.11 -11.04
N PRO A 754 1.70 -31.48 -9.87
CA PRO A 754 1.72 -30.63 -8.68
C PRO A 754 3.13 -30.26 -8.20
N ASN A 755 4.11 -31.15 -8.42
CA ASN A 755 5.53 -30.93 -8.12
C ASN A 755 6.22 -29.95 -9.09
N GLY A 756 5.55 -29.53 -10.18
CA GLY A 756 6.10 -28.64 -11.20
C GLY A 756 6.79 -29.34 -12.37
N ARG A 757 6.99 -30.67 -12.31
CA ARG A 757 7.51 -31.44 -13.45
C ARG A 757 6.44 -31.51 -14.54
N ILE A 758 6.84 -31.37 -15.79
CA ILE A 758 5.93 -31.51 -16.94
C ILE A 758 5.64 -33.00 -17.15
N MET A 759 4.37 -33.35 -17.27
CA MET A 759 3.94 -34.71 -17.61
C MET A 759 4.33 -35.02 -19.05
N GLU A 760 4.99 -36.16 -19.28
CA GLU A 760 5.45 -36.58 -20.61
C GLU A 760 4.30 -36.87 -21.57
N LEU A 761 3.14 -37.29 -21.05
CA LEU A 761 1.95 -37.54 -21.86
C LEU A 761 1.22 -36.22 -22.12
N PRO A 762 1.17 -35.74 -23.38
CA PRO A 762 0.43 -34.54 -23.73
C PRO A 762 -1.09 -34.82 -23.79
N ILE A 763 -1.87 -33.74 -23.73
CA ILE A 763 -3.29 -33.76 -24.08
C ILE A 763 -3.41 -33.37 -25.55
N LEU A 764 -3.77 -34.34 -26.40
CA LEU A 764 -3.87 -34.20 -27.85
C LEU A 764 -5.23 -33.61 -28.26
N SER A 765 -6.26 -33.94 -27.48
CA SER A 765 -7.62 -33.46 -27.70
C SER A 765 -7.74 -31.96 -27.41
N ASN A 766 -8.65 -31.29 -28.11
CA ASN A 766 -9.07 -29.92 -27.81
C ASN A 766 -10.45 -29.89 -27.14
N PHE A 767 -10.91 -28.71 -26.72
CA PHE A 767 -12.22 -28.59 -26.08
C PHE A 767 -13.41 -28.82 -27.03
N ARG A 768 -13.22 -28.63 -28.34
CA ARG A 768 -14.24 -28.91 -29.36
C ARG A 768 -14.48 -30.41 -29.54
N GLU A 769 -13.41 -31.20 -29.64
CA GLU A 769 -13.43 -32.66 -29.79
C GLU A 769 -13.87 -33.36 -28.50
N GLY A 770 -13.54 -32.77 -27.35
CA GLY A 770 -13.79 -33.34 -26.03
C GLY A 770 -12.56 -34.09 -25.50
N LEU A 771 -12.40 -34.07 -24.18
CA LEU A 771 -11.27 -34.70 -23.48
C LEU A 771 -11.64 -36.10 -23.01
N SER A 772 -10.71 -37.04 -23.12
CA SER A 772 -10.86 -38.33 -22.45
C SER A 772 -10.81 -38.18 -20.92
N VAL A 773 -11.30 -39.18 -20.19
CA VAL A 773 -11.29 -39.16 -18.71
C VAL A 773 -9.87 -38.98 -18.15
N LEU A 774 -8.87 -39.61 -18.77
CA LEU A 774 -7.46 -39.51 -18.37
C LEU A 774 -6.91 -38.10 -18.62
N GLU A 775 -7.14 -37.54 -19.81
CA GLU A 775 -6.70 -36.17 -20.14
C GLU A 775 -7.36 -35.13 -19.24
N MET A 776 -8.65 -35.30 -18.95
CA MET A 776 -9.37 -34.43 -18.04
C MET A 776 -8.79 -34.52 -16.62
N PHE A 777 -8.48 -35.73 -16.15
CA PHE A 777 -7.81 -35.93 -14.86
C PHE A 777 -6.45 -35.24 -14.79
N PHE A 778 -5.60 -35.36 -15.82
CA PHE A 778 -4.32 -34.65 -15.87
C PHE A 778 -4.49 -33.13 -15.85
N SER A 779 -5.46 -32.60 -16.60
CA SER A 779 -5.83 -31.18 -16.59
C SER A 779 -6.20 -30.66 -15.20
N THR A 780 -6.80 -31.49 -14.32
CA THR A 780 -7.23 -31.05 -12.99
C THR A 780 -6.06 -30.64 -12.07
N HIS A 781 -4.87 -31.22 -12.25
CA HIS A 781 -3.71 -30.95 -11.38
C HIS A 781 -3.27 -29.49 -11.48
N GLY A 782 -3.10 -28.99 -12.71
CA GLY A 782 -2.75 -27.60 -12.97
C GLY A 782 -3.83 -26.64 -12.51
N ALA A 783 -5.10 -26.94 -12.81
CA ALA A 783 -6.23 -26.10 -12.43
C ALA A 783 -6.39 -25.97 -10.90
N ARG A 784 -6.33 -27.10 -10.17
CA ARG A 784 -6.46 -27.10 -8.70
C ARG A 784 -5.30 -26.38 -8.02
N LYS A 785 -4.08 -26.57 -8.52
CA LYS A 785 -2.90 -25.84 -8.02
C LYS A 785 -3.07 -24.34 -8.24
N GLY A 786 -3.51 -23.93 -9.44
CA GLY A 786 -3.81 -22.53 -9.75
C GLY A 786 -4.82 -21.91 -8.79
N MET A 787 -5.98 -22.56 -8.59
CA MET A 787 -7.01 -22.07 -7.67
C MET A 787 -6.52 -21.98 -6.21
N THR A 788 -5.78 -22.99 -5.74
CA THR A 788 -5.26 -23.04 -4.36
C THR A 788 -4.26 -21.92 -4.13
N ASP A 789 -3.33 -21.71 -5.06
CA ASP A 789 -2.34 -20.66 -4.94
C ASP A 789 -2.97 -19.27 -5.07
N THR A 790 -3.96 -19.06 -5.94
CA THR A 790 -4.70 -17.79 -6.02
C THR A 790 -5.36 -17.47 -4.68
N ALA A 791 -5.98 -18.46 -4.02
CA ALA A 791 -6.60 -18.26 -2.72
C ALA A 791 -5.57 -17.93 -1.60
N LEU A 792 -4.41 -18.59 -1.60
CA LEU A 792 -3.38 -18.39 -0.57
C LEU A 792 -2.57 -17.11 -0.78
N LYS A 793 -2.06 -16.88 -1.99
CA LYS A 793 -1.09 -15.81 -2.29
C LYS A 793 -1.73 -14.41 -2.33
N THR A 794 -3.05 -14.31 -2.49
CA THR A 794 -3.77 -13.03 -2.39
C THR A 794 -3.52 -12.35 -1.03
N ALA A 795 -3.41 -13.13 0.05
CA ALA A 795 -3.09 -12.60 1.37
C ALA A 795 -1.67 -12.02 1.47
N ASP A 796 -0.70 -12.60 0.75
CA ASP A 796 0.71 -12.17 0.76
C ASP A 796 0.91 -10.84 0.03
N SER A 797 0.21 -10.63 -1.09
CA SER A 797 0.21 -9.35 -1.81
C SER A 797 -0.36 -8.21 -0.96
N GLY A 798 -1.50 -8.44 -0.31
CA GLY A 798 -2.08 -7.47 0.62
C GLY A 798 -1.17 -7.17 1.81
N TYR A 799 -0.44 -8.18 2.30
CA TYR A 799 0.54 -8.00 3.38
C TYR A 799 1.80 -7.23 2.93
N LEU A 800 2.29 -7.42 1.71
CA LEU A 800 3.37 -6.61 1.14
C LEU A 800 2.93 -5.15 1.00
N THR A 801 1.78 -4.90 0.38
CA THR A 801 1.21 -3.55 0.19
C THR A 801 1.11 -2.81 1.52
N ARG A 802 0.61 -3.50 2.56
CA ARG A 802 0.57 -2.95 3.92
C ARG A 802 1.95 -2.53 4.43
N ARG A 803 2.97 -3.39 4.28
CA ARG A 803 4.35 -3.08 4.74
C ARG A 803 4.92 -1.87 3.99
N LEU A 804 4.66 -1.76 2.69
CA LEU A 804 5.10 -0.62 1.89
C LEU A 804 4.44 0.68 2.36
N VAL A 805 3.11 0.66 2.60
CA VAL A 805 2.39 1.83 3.14
C VAL A 805 2.91 2.20 4.53
N ASP A 806 3.16 1.22 5.40
CA ASP A 806 3.67 1.46 6.75
C ASP A 806 5.07 2.10 6.77
N VAL A 807 5.90 1.90 5.73
CA VAL A 807 7.20 2.58 5.57
C VAL A 807 7.04 3.98 4.99
N ALA A 808 6.19 4.15 3.99
CA ALA A 808 6.19 5.34 3.15
C ALA A 808 5.08 6.35 3.44
N GLN A 809 4.13 6.03 4.33
CA GLN A 809 3.00 6.91 4.67
C GLN A 809 3.39 8.35 5.07
N ASP A 810 4.58 8.56 5.62
CA ASP A 810 5.01 9.88 6.09
C ASP A 810 5.72 10.69 5.00
N VAL A 811 5.81 10.16 3.78
CA VAL A 811 6.41 10.81 2.62
C VAL A 811 5.35 11.58 1.86
N ILE A 812 5.35 12.90 2.06
CA ILE A 812 4.49 13.87 1.38
C ILE A 812 5.32 14.92 0.65
N ILE A 813 4.72 15.62 -0.31
CA ILE A 813 5.34 16.82 -0.88
C ILE A 813 5.21 17.97 0.12
N ARG A 814 6.32 18.57 0.56
CA ARG A 814 6.30 19.66 1.56
C ARG A 814 6.67 21.04 1.03
N GLU A 815 7.58 21.06 0.07
CA GLU A 815 8.24 22.28 -0.41
C GLU A 815 8.26 22.25 -1.94
N ASP A 816 8.34 23.42 -2.57
CA ASP A 816 8.46 23.52 -4.02
C ASP A 816 9.87 23.10 -4.48
N ASP A 817 10.94 23.66 -3.89
CA ASP A 817 12.33 23.27 -4.15
C ASP A 817 13.11 23.06 -2.84
N CYS A 818 13.94 22.02 -2.79
CA CYS A 818 14.85 21.70 -1.68
C CYS A 818 16.26 22.28 -1.84
N GLY A 819 16.57 22.95 -2.96
CA GLY A 819 17.88 23.57 -3.22
C GLY A 819 19.04 22.58 -3.39
N THR A 820 18.78 21.32 -3.75
CA THR A 820 19.84 20.31 -3.91
C THR A 820 20.64 20.55 -5.19
N ASP A 821 21.97 20.49 -5.09
CA ASP A 821 22.88 20.52 -6.23
C ASP A 821 23.19 19.16 -6.84
N ARG A 822 22.67 18.10 -6.23
CA ARG A 822 22.88 16.72 -6.65
C ARG A 822 21.85 16.30 -7.70
N GLY A 823 22.30 15.63 -8.76
CA GLY A 823 21.46 15.02 -9.79
C GLY A 823 21.75 13.54 -9.95
N LEU A 824 20.81 12.80 -10.54
CA LEU A 824 20.96 11.41 -10.93
C LEU A 824 21.25 11.35 -12.43
N LEU A 825 22.32 10.65 -12.81
CA LEU A 825 22.61 10.34 -14.21
C LEU A 825 21.76 9.13 -14.62
N ILE A 826 20.90 9.31 -15.62
CA ILE A 826 20.03 8.25 -16.14
C ILE A 826 20.41 7.86 -17.57
N ARG A 827 20.21 6.58 -17.86
CA ARG A 827 20.42 5.90 -19.13
C ARG A 827 19.30 4.88 -19.36
N SER A 828 19.19 4.33 -20.56
CA SER A 828 18.30 3.19 -20.81
C SER A 828 18.67 1.99 -19.93
N ILE A 829 17.67 1.22 -19.51
CA ILE A 829 17.88 -0.01 -18.72
C ILE A 829 17.84 -1.19 -19.69
N THR A 830 18.99 -1.83 -19.87
CA THR A 830 19.16 -2.96 -20.79
C THR A 830 19.70 -4.19 -20.06
N GLU A 831 19.17 -5.37 -20.38
CA GLU A 831 19.71 -6.65 -19.95
C GLU A 831 20.20 -7.45 -21.14
N GLY A 832 21.52 -7.47 -21.34
CA GLY A 832 22.13 -8.07 -22.52
C GLY A 832 21.66 -7.36 -23.79
N LYS A 833 20.78 -8.01 -24.55
CA LYS A 833 20.18 -7.46 -25.79
C LYS A 833 18.74 -6.95 -25.60
N GLU A 834 18.11 -7.26 -24.47
CA GLU A 834 16.71 -6.90 -24.21
C GLU A 834 16.64 -5.50 -23.58
N MET A 835 15.87 -4.61 -24.18
CA MET A 835 15.61 -3.28 -23.64
C MET A 835 14.43 -3.38 -22.66
N ILE A 836 14.70 -3.16 -21.36
CA ILE A 836 13.69 -3.20 -20.31
C ILE A 836 12.92 -1.88 -20.30
N GLU A 837 13.64 -0.76 -20.39
CA GLU A 837 13.05 0.58 -20.36
C GLU A 837 13.87 1.56 -21.19
N SER A 838 13.16 2.31 -22.05
CA SER A 838 13.76 3.29 -22.95
C SER A 838 14.14 4.58 -22.21
N LEU A 839 15.03 5.38 -22.79
CA LEU A 839 15.41 6.67 -22.20
C LEU A 839 14.24 7.67 -22.22
N GLU A 840 13.40 7.64 -23.26
CA GLU A 840 12.22 8.50 -23.41
C GLU A 840 11.23 8.34 -22.23
N GLU A 841 10.89 7.10 -21.88
CA GLU A 841 9.97 6.79 -20.78
C GLU A 841 10.52 7.28 -19.43
N ARG A 842 11.84 7.19 -19.22
CA ARG A 842 12.47 7.60 -17.96
C ARG A 842 12.60 9.10 -17.80
N LEU A 843 12.72 9.83 -18.92
CA LEU A 843 12.82 11.29 -18.95
C LEU A 843 11.45 11.96 -18.75
N ASN A 844 10.39 11.36 -19.29
CA ASN A 844 9.06 11.96 -19.28
C ASN A 844 8.60 12.33 -17.86
N GLY A 845 8.26 13.60 -17.67
CA GLY A 845 7.71 14.12 -16.42
C GLY A 845 8.73 14.32 -15.30
N ARG A 846 10.02 14.44 -15.62
CA ARG A 846 11.12 14.76 -14.69
C ARG A 846 11.67 16.17 -14.93
N TYR A 847 12.37 16.69 -13.93
CA TYR A 847 13.10 17.95 -14.05
C TYR A 847 14.57 17.70 -14.39
N THR A 848 15.12 18.47 -15.31
CA THR A 848 16.56 18.48 -15.61
C THR A 848 17.35 19.11 -14.48
N LYS A 849 18.56 18.60 -14.19
CA LYS A 849 19.49 19.30 -13.28
C LYS A 849 20.58 20.06 -14.04
N LYS A 850 21.07 19.49 -15.15
CA LYS A 850 22.02 20.13 -16.06
C LYS A 850 21.35 20.40 -17.40
N THR A 851 21.75 21.48 -18.05
CA THR A 851 21.34 21.82 -19.41
C THR A 851 21.71 20.70 -20.38
N VAL A 852 20.76 20.27 -21.21
CA VAL A 852 21.01 19.29 -22.28
C VAL A 852 21.23 20.06 -23.59
N LYS A 853 22.32 19.73 -24.27
CA LYS A 853 22.68 20.32 -25.56
C LYS A 853 22.67 19.25 -26.64
N HIS A 854 22.33 19.66 -27.86
CA HIS A 854 22.47 18.79 -29.02
C HIS A 854 23.95 18.45 -29.25
N PRO A 855 24.32 17.16 -29.45
CA PRO A 855 25.71 16.74 -29.60
C PRO A 855 26.45 17.42 -30.77
N GLU A 856 25.77 17.53 -31.92
CA GLU A 856 26.37 18.10 -33.14
C GLU A 856 26.25 19.63 -33.25
N THR A 857 25.05 20.20 -33.01
CA THR A 857 24.81 21.64 -33.23
C THR A 857 25.17 22.51 -32.01
N GLY A 858 25.28 21.91 -30.82
CA GLY A 858 25.52 22.64 -29.56
C GLY A 858 24.33 23.49 -29.07
N ALA A 859 23.20 23.47 -29.79
CA ALA A 859 21.97 24.16 -29.40
C ALA A 859 21.42 23.60 -28.07
N VAL A 860 20.89 24.48 -27.22
CA VAL A 860 20.28 24.07 -25.95
C VAL A 860 18.88 23.53 -26.24
N ILE A 861 18.65 22.27 -25.93
CA ILE A 861 17.32 21.63 -26.07
C ILE A 861 16.46 21.98 -24.85
N ILE A 862 17.03 21.86 -23.65
CA ILE A 862 16.33 22.14 -22.40
C ILE A 862 17.27 22.72 -21.33
N GLY A 863 16.80 23.77 -20.65
CA GLY A 863 17.52 24.43 -19.56
C GLY A 863 17.59 23.60 -18.28
N PRO A 864 18.29 24.06 -17.24
CA PRO A 864 18.28 23.41 -15.92
C PRO A 864 16.98 23.75 -15.17
N ASN A 865 16.48 22.82 -14.35
CA ASN A 865 15.22 22.94 -13.59
C ASN A 865 13.97 23.12 -14.46
N GLU A 866 14.00 22.67 -15.72
CA GLU A 866 12.83 22.63 -16.58
C GLU A 866 12.19 21.24 -16.59
N LEU A 867 10.86 21.19 -16.69
CA LEU A 867 10.09 19.96 -16.80
C LEU A 867 10.23 19.39 -18.22
N ILE A 868 10.60 18.12 -18.30
CA ILE A 868 10.69 17.37 -19.55
C ILE A 868 9.29 16.86 -19.90
N THR A 869 8.70 17.38 -20.97
CA THR A 869 7.48 16.85 -21.59
C THR A 869 7.81 15.72 -22.56
N GLU A 870 6.82 14.93 -22.96
CA GLU A 870 6.99 13.85 -23.93
C GLU A 870 7.63 14.32 -25.26
N ASP A 871 7.19 15.46 -25.78
CA ASP A 871 7.69 15.99 -27.05
C ASP A 871 9.18 16.40 -26.93
N LYS A 872 9.55 17.03 -25.81
CA LYS A 872 10.97 17.32 -25.48
C LYS A 872 11.78 16.04 -25.25
N ALA A 873 11.20 15.01 -24.66
CA ALA A 873 11.89 13.73 -24.46
C ALA A 873 12.21 13.06 -25.80
N ARG A 874 11.28 13.07 -26.76
CA ARG A 874 11.52 12.61 -28.14
C ARG A 874 12.59 13.43 -28.84
N GLU A 875 12.56 14.75 -28.70
CA GLU A 875 13.58 15.64 -29.27
C GLU A 875 14.99 15.30 -28.74
N ILE A 876 15.14 15.07 -27.42
CA ILE A 876 16.41 14.68 -26.79
C ILE A 876 16.93 13.34 -27.34
N VAL A 877 16.05 12.35 -27.47
CA VAL A 877 16.43 11.02 -27.97
C VAL A 877 16.76 11.07 -29.47
N ASN A 878 15.98 11.79 -30.27
CA ASN A 878 16.23 11.99 -31.70
C ASN A 878 17.54 12.74 -31.97
N ALA A 879 17.96 13.63 -31.07
CA ALA A 879 19.25 14.29 -31.12
C ALA A 879 20.45 13.36 -30.80
N GLY A 880 20.20 12.09 -30.45
CA GLY A 880 21.25 11.09 -30.18
C GLY A 880 21.86 11.18 -28.78
N VAL A 881 21.18 11.81 -27.81
CA VAL A 881 21.68 11.90 -26.42
C VAL A 881 21.39 10.61 -25.66
N GLU A 882 22.43 9.93 -25.17
CA GLU A 882 22.29 8.65 -24.44
C GLU A 882 22.20 8.81 -22.91
N GLU A 883 22.72 9.91 -22.36
CA GLU A 883 22.79 10.14 -20.91
C GLU A 883 22.31 11.55 -20.54
N VAL A 884 21.45 11.64 -19.53
CA VAL A 884 20.89 12.91 -19.04
C VAL A 884 20.97 12.96 -17.51
N THR A 885 21.30 14.14 -16.96
CA THR A 885 21.29 14.36 -15.51
C THR A 885 19.97 14.98 -15.06
N ILE A 886 19.16 14.21 -14.34
CA ILE A 886 17.85 14.63 -13.82
C ILE A 886 17.87 14.88 -12.31
N ARG A 887 16.84 15.58 -11.83
CA ARG A 887 16.49 15.61 -10.40
C ARG A 887 15.68 14.35 -10.08
N SER A 888 16.01 13.72 -8.96
CA SER A 888 15.38 12.48 -8.50
C SER A 888 15.05 12.57 -7.01
N VAL A 889 14.17 11.68 -6.54
CA VAL A 889 13.82 11.56 -5.13
C VAL A 889 15.04 11.17 -4.29
N PHE A 890 15.98 10.37 -4.85
CA PHE A 890 17.21 9.94 -4.16
C PHE A 890 18.08 11.11 -3.69
N THR A 891 18.15 12.20 -4.45
CA THR A 891 19.03 13.35 -4.17
C THR A 891 18.35 14.49 -3.42
N CYS A 892 17.10 14.31 -3.02
CA CYS A 892 16.30 15.34 -2.36
C CYS A 892 16.75 15.61 -0.91
N ASN A 893 16.89 16.89 -0.55
CA ASN A 893 17.33 17.34 0.79
C ASN A 893 16.17 17.67 1.75
N THR A 894 14.91 17.60 1.31
CA THR A 894 13.75 17.91 2.17
C THR A 894 13.72 16.97 3.40
N ARG A 895 13.56 17.56 4.59
CA ARG A 895 13.69 16.86 5.89
C ARG A 895 12.70 15.71 6.06
N HIS A 896 11.43 15.98 5.83
CA HIS A 896 10.32 15.04 6.01
C HIS A 896 9.45 14.95 4.76
N GLY A 897 9.97 14.36 3.69
CA GLY A 897 9.22 14.19 2.46
C GLY A 897 10.08 14.43 1.22
N VAL A 898 9.45 14.90 0.16
CA VAL A 898 10.09 15.25 -1.11
C VAL A 898 9.66 16.68 -1.50
N CYS A 899 10.48 17.38 -2.28
CA CYS A 899 10.04 18.62 -2.93
C CYS A 899 9.39 18.35 -4.29
N ARG A 900 8.62 19.31 -4.79
CA ARG A 900 7.93 19.25 -6.09
C ARG A 900 8.90 18.94 -7.24
N HIS A 901 10.02 19.67 -7.34
CA HIS A 901 10.98 19.52 -8.43
C HIS A 901 11.73 18.17 -8.45
N CYS A 902 12.01 17.59 -7.28
CA CYS A 902 12.66 16.27 -7.21
C CYS A 902 11.70 15.12 -7.52
N TYR A 903 10.38 15.32 -7.34
CA TYR A 903 9.37 14.31 -7.66
C TYR A 903 8.97 14.35 -9.15
N GLY A 904 8.66 15.55 -9.68
CA GLY A 904 8.21 15.75 -11.06
C GLY A 904 6.69 15.81 -11.19
N ILE A 905 6.15 15.18 -12.25
CA ILE A 905 4.70 15.15 -12.51
C ILE A 905 3.94 14.20 -11.58
N ASN A 906 2.68 14.52 -11.32
CA ASN A 906 1.69 13.61 -10.78
C ASN A 906 1.13 12.75 -11.92
N LEU A 907 1.39 11.44 -11.87
CA LEU A 907 0.92 10.50 -12.90
C LEU A 907 -0.61 10.37 -12.93
N ALA A 908 -1.31 10.74 -11.86
CA ALA A 908 -2.76 10.65 -11.81
C ALA A 908 -3.48 11.81 -12.52
N THR A 909 -2.83 12.96 -12.68
CA THR A 909 -3.42 14.16 -13.32
C THR A 909 -2.69 14.56 -14.61
N GLY A 910 -1.42 14.19 -14.76
CA GLY A 910 -0.56 14.61 -15.86
C GLY A 910 0.19 15.92 -15.61
N ASP A 911 -0.15 16.66 -14.55
CA ASP A 911 0.45 17.95 -14.23
C ASP A 911 1.56 17.85 -13.17
N ALA A 912 2.30 18.94 -12.94
CA ALA A 912 3.32 18.99 -11.90
C ALA A 912 2.72 18.81 -10.49
N VAL A 913 3.28 17.91 -9.68
CA VAL A 913 2.72 17.52 -8.37
C VAL A 913 2.48 18.72 -7.45
N GLU A 914 1.40 18.70 -6.68
CA GLU A 914 1.10 19.76 -5.72
C GLU A 914 1.70 19.51 -4.34
N VAL A 915 1.88 20.59 -3.58
CA VAL A 915 2.31 20.50 -2.18
C VAL A 915 1.19 19.89 -1.35
N GLY A 916 1.53 18.88 -0.56
CA GLY A 916 0.57 18.11 0.25
C GLY A 916 0.18 16.76 -0.32
N GLU A 917 0.59 16.43 -1.56
CA GLU A 917 0.28 15.12 -2.15
C GLU A 917 0.98 13.99 -1.37
N ALA A 918 0.21 12.94 -1.05
CA ALA A 918 0.68 11.78 -0.29
C ALA A 918 1.40 10.75 -1.17
N VAL A 919 2.48 11.19 -1.82
CA VAL A 919 3.23 10.40 -2.83
C VAL A 919 3.76 9.07 -2.31
N GLY A 920 4.06 8.96 -1.01
CA GLY A 920 4.50 7.70 -0.41
C GLY A 920 3.41 6.63 -0.35
N THR A 921 2.16 7.03 -0.06
CA THR A 921 1.01 6.11 -0.08
C THR A 921 0.66 5.69 -1.50
N ILE A 922 0.73 6.63 -2.45
CA ILE A 922 0.51 6.34 -3.88
C ILE A 922 1.54 5.33 -4.37
N ALA A 923 2.83 5.59 -4.13
CA ALA A 923 3.91 4.69 -4.52
C ALA A 923 3.75 3.28 -3.93
N ALA A 924 3.40 3.18 -2.64
CA ALA A 924 3.17 1.90 -1.98
C ALA A 924 2.00 1.12 -2.58
N GLN A 925 0.91 1.80 -2.95
CA GLN A 925 -0.24 1.17 -3.62
C GLN A 925 0.09 0.76 -5.06
N SER A 926 0.78 1.62 -5.82
CA SER A 926 1.17 1.34 -7.21
C SER A 926 2.12 0.16 -7.34
N ILE A 927 2.98 -0.08 -6.35
CA ILE A 927 3.85 -1.27 -6.27
C ILE A 927 3.07 -2.49 -5.75
N GLY A 928 2.17 -2.28 -4.80
CA GLY A 928 1.41 -3.33 -4.13
C GLY A 928 0.29 -3.96 -4.96
N GLU A 929 -0.48 -3.14 -5.69
CA GLU A 929 -1.64 -3.58 -6.49
C GLU A 929 -1.29 -4.68 -7.50
N PRO A 930 -0.24 -4.53 -8.33
CA PRO A 930 0.13 -5.59 -9.28
C PRO A 930 0.74 -6.81 -8.59
N GLY A 931 1.02 -6.76 -7.28
CA GLY A 931 1.55 -7.88 -6.52
C GLY A 931 0.67 -9.14 -6.60
N THR A 932 -0.65 -8.98 -6.73
CA THR A 932 -1.59 -10.10 -6.96
C THR A 932 -1.38 -10.71 -8.35
N GLN A 933 -1.15 -9.89 -9.37
CA GLN A 933 -0.88 -10.31 -10.74
C GLN A 933 0.48 -11.03 -10.85
N LEU A 934 1.52 -10.52 -10.18
CA LEU A 934 2.86 -11.14 -10.12
C LEU A 934 2.81 -12.54 -9.52
N THR A 935 1.94 -12.78 -8.54
CA THR A 935 1.71 -14.11 -7.98
C THR A 935 0.96 -15.04 -8.91
N MET A 936 0.17 -14.51 -9.86
CA MET A 936 -0.70 -15.25 -10.79
C MET A 936 -0.09 -15.54 -12.16
N ARG A 937 1.00 -14.87 -12.58
CA ARG A 937 1.66 -15.11 -13.88
C ARG A 937 2.92 -15.97 -13.83
N THR A 938 3.50 -16.18 -12.65
CA THR A 938 4.64 -17.09 -12.41
C THR A 938 4.35 -18.57 -12.74
N PHE A 939 3.12 -18.89 -13.14
CA PHE A 939 2.66 -20.23 -13.49
C PHE A 939 2.95 -20.64 -14.93
N HIS A 940 2.93 -19.69 -15.88
CA HIS A 940 3.09 -20.01 -17.30
C HIS A 940 4.53 -20.33 -17.68
N THR A 941 5.50 -19.76 -16.97
CA THR A 941 6.93 -19.97 -17.18
C THR A 941 7.50 -21.18 -16.43
N GLY A 942 6.68 -21.91 -15.65
CA GLY A 942 7.12 -23.12 -14.97
C GLY A 942 8.30 -22.88 -14.03
N GLY A 943 8.09 -22.13 -12.94
CA GLY A 943 9.13 -21.76 -11.96
C GLY A 943 9.81 -22.89 -11.17
N VAL A 944 9.72 -24.14 -11.64
CA VAL A 944 10.50 -25.29 -11.14
C VAL A 944 11.29 -25.96 -12.27
N ALA A 945 10.96 -25.70 -13.54
CA ALA A 945 11.59 -26.35 -14.70
C ALA A 945 12.88 -25.66 -15.16
N SER A 946 13.12 -24.40 -14.79
CA SER A 946 14.44 -23.79 -14.92
C SER A 946 15.26 -24.16 -13.69
N ASN A 947 16.33 -24.93 -13.87
CA ASN A 947 17.34 -25.29 -12.86
C ASN A 947 18.14 -24.08 -12.29
N THR A 948 17.53 -22.89 -12.25
CA THR A 948 18.15 -21.65 -11.79
C THR A 948 17.69 -21.34 -10.37
N ASP A 949 18.64 -21.28 -9.42
CA ASP A 949 18.44 -20.93 -8.00
C ASP A 949 17.96 -19.48 -7.74
N ILE A 950 17.43 -18.81 -8.77
CA ILE A 950 17.04 -17.39 -8.75
C ILE A 950 15.54 -17.28 -8.48
N THR A 951 15.17 -16.50 -7.46
CA THR A 951 13.76 -16.23 -7.12
C THR A 951 13.10 -15.36 -8.20
N GLN A 952 11.86 -15.69 -8.58
CA GLN A 952 11.06 -14.94 -9.57
C GLN A 952 9.73 -14.44 -8.98
N GLY A 953 9.10 -13.45 -9.62
CA GLY A 953 7.79 -12.92 -9.24
C GLY A 953 7.76 -12.21 -7.88
N LEU A 954 6.64 -12.32 -7.16
CA LEU A 954 6.45 -11.65 -5.86
C LEU A 954 7.50 -12.02 -4.79
N PRO A 955 7.93 -13.29 -4.64
CA PRO A 955 9.00 -13.64 -3.70
C PRO A 955 10.29 -12.85 -3.91
N ARG A 956 10.65 -12.56 -5.16
CA ARG A 956 11.83 -11.75 -5.50
C ARG A 956 11.66 -10.31 -5.05
N VAL A 957 10.50 -9.70 -5.34
CA VAL A 957 10.17 -8.34 -4.89
C VAL A 957 10.22 -8.22 -3.37
N GLN A 958 9.67 -9.22 -2.66
CA GLN A 958 9.74 -9.27 -1.19
C GLN A 958 11.17 -9.42 -0.65
N GLU A 959 11.99 -10.23 -1.31
CA GLU A 959 13.40 -10.42 -0.97
C GLU A 959 14.20 -9.11 -1.09
N ILE A 960 13.98 -8.36 -2.17
CA ILE A 960 14.61 -7.06 -2.44
C ILE A 960 14.18 -6.02 -1.39
N PHE A 961 12.88 -5.79 -1.20
CA PHE A 961 12.40 -4.77 -0.25
C PHE A 961 12.67 -5.11 1.21
N GLU A 962 12.81 -6.38 1.57
CA GLU A 962 13.26 -6.77 2.92
C GLU A 962 14.79 -6.75 3.08
N ALA A 963 15.54 -6.39 2.02
CA ALA A 963 17.01 -6.41 1.99
C ALA A 963 17.58 -7.74 2.54
N ARG A 964 16.95 -8.85 2.14
CA ARG A 964 17.36 -10.21 2.50
C ARG A 964 18.58 -10.62 1.69
N ASN A 965 19.28 -11.64 2.17
CA ASN A 965 20.36 -12.22 1.39
C ASN A 965 19.75 -13.05 0.25
N PRO A 966 20.22 -12.87 -1.00
CA PRO A 966 19.72 -13.66 -2.11
C PRO A 966 20.13 -15.12 -1.98
N LYS A 967 19.31 -16.04 -2.51
CA LYS A 967 19.60 -17.48 -2.51
C LYS A 967 20.76 -17.83 -3.44
N GLY A 968 20.73 -17.33 -4.67
CA GLY A 968 21.84 -17.38 -5.63
C GLY A 968 22.65 -16.09 -5.58
N GLU A 969 23.52 -15.94 -4.58
CA GLU A 969 24.36 -14.75 -4.40
C GLU A 969 25.48 -14.68 -5.45
N ALA A 970 25.55 -13.56 -6.17
CA ALA A 970 26.66 -13.26 -7.06
C ALA A 970 27.84 -12.66 -6.28
N VAL A 971 29.04 -13.18 -6.52
CA VAL A 971 30.26 -12.64 -5.90
C VAL A 971 30.67 -11.36 -6.62
N ILE A 972 30.89 -10.29 -5.86
CA ILE A 972 31.30 -8.98 -6.39
C ILE A 972 32.77 -8.68 -6.05
N THR A 973 33.45 -8.00 -6.96
CA THR A 973 34.83 -7.53 -6.72
C THR A 973 34.86 -6.27 -5.85
N GLU A 974 35.85 -6.17 -4.97
CA GLU A 974 36.11 -5.00 -4.12
C GLU A 974 37.17 -4.08 -4.73
N VAL A 975 37.90 -4.60 -5.72
CA VAL A 975 39.02 -3.93 -6.40
C VAL A 975 38.62 -3.64 -7.85
N LYS A 976 39.01 -2.46 -8.35
CA LYS A 976 38.96 -2.13 -9.78
C LYS A 976 40.25 -2.65 -10.42
N GLY A 977 40.16 -3.45 -11.48
CA GLY A 977 41.34 -4.08 -12.04
C GLY A 977 41.04 -5.01 -13.21
N GLN A 978 42.05 -5.75 -13.63
CA GLN A 978 41.94 -6.77 -14.67
C GLN A 978 41.88 -8.17 -14.04
N VAL A 979 41.03 -9.05 -14.58
CA VAL A 979 40.98 -10.45 -14.17
C VAL A 979 42.23 -11.17 -14.68
N THR A 980 43.08 -11.68 -13.78
CA THR A 980 44.37 -12.29 -14.13
C THR A 980 44.31 -13.80 -14.30
N ALA A 981 43.58 -14.49 -13.42
CA ALA A 981 43.45 -15.94 -13.45
C ALA A 981 42.10 -16.39 -12.89
N ILE A 982 41.56 -17.46 -13.48
CA ILE A 982 40.43 -18.23 -12.96
C ILE A 982 40.93 -19.66 -12.77
N GLU A 983 41.25 -20.03 -11.53
CA GLU A 983 41.76 -21.36 -11.19
C GLU A 983 40.62 -22.25 -10.71
N GLU A 984 40.47 -23.43 -11.29
CA GLU A 984 39.46 -24.40 -10.87
C GLU A 984 40.08 -25.47 -9.97
N ASP A 985 39.57 -25.58 -8.74
CA ASP A 985 40.01 -26.61 -7.80
C ASP A 985 38.95 -27.71 -7.70
N ALA A 986 39.19 -28.81 -8.42
CA ALA A 986 38.32 -29.97 -8.46
C ALA A 986 38.18 -30.68 -7.09
N SER A 987 39.17 -30.50 -6.20
CA SER A 987 39.17 -31.15 -4.88
C SER A 987 38.20 -30.47 -3.91
N THR A 988 38.15 -29.14 -3.92
CA THR A 988 37.25 -28.34 -3.07
C THR A 988 35.94 -27.98 -3.75
N ARG A 989 35.78 -28.29 -5.05
CA ARG A 989 34.63 -27.89 -5.89
C ARG A 989 34.41 -26.37 -5.84
N THR A 990 35.49 -25.60 -5.95
CA THR A 990 35.45 -24.14 -6.05
C THR A 990 36.29 -23.63 -7.20
N LYS A 991 36.00 -22.41 -7.68
CA LYS A 991 36.89 -21.65 -8.57
C LYS A 991 37.41 -20.44 -7.82
N LYS A 992 38.66 -20.08 -8.06
CA LYS A 992 39.29 -18.87 -7.52
C LYS A 992 39.48 -17.86 -8.65
N VAL A 993 39.04 -16.63 -8.42
CA VAL A 993 39.15 -15.53 -9.38
C VAL A 993 40.10 -14.49 -8.79
N PHE A 994 41.15 -14.18 -9.53
CA PHE A 994 42.14 -13.17 -9.15
C PHE A 994 41.91 -11.89 -9.96
N VAL A 995 41.82 -10.75 -9.27
CA VAL A 995 41.63 -9.42 -9.88
C VAL A 995 42.78 -8.52 -9.45
N LYS A 996 43.64 -8.14 -10.40
CA LYS A 996 44.78 -7.27 -10.15
C LYS A 996 44.42 -5.82 -10.41
N GLY A 997 44.41 -5.01 -9.35
CA GLY A 997 44.26 -3.55 -9.43
C GLY A 997 45.61 -2.81 -9.34
N GLU A 998 45.56 -1.49 -9.40
CA GLU A 998 46.75 -0.63 -9.31
C GLU A 998 47.43 -0.70 -7.93
N THR A 999 46.66 -0.93 -6.87
CA THR A 999 47.15 -0.89 -5.47
C THR A 999 47.22 -2.27 -4.80
N GLY A 1000 46.80 -3.34 -5.46
CA GLY A 1000 46.78 -4.70 -4.89
C GLY A 1000 45.98 -5.72 -5.70
N GLU A 1001 46.07 -6.99 -5.32
CA GLU A 1001 45.37 -8.12 -5.93
C GLU A 1001 44.26 -8.63 -4.99
N GLY A 1002 43.05 -8.84 -5.54
CA GLY A 1002 41.91 -9.41 -4.83
C GLY A 1002 41.67 -10.86 -5.23
N GLU A 1003 41.55 -11.75 -4.23
CA GLU A 1003 41.21 -13.17 -4.41
C GLU A 1003 39.74 -13.41 -4.02
N TYR A 1004 38.97 -14.01 -4.92
CA TYR A 1004 37.54 -14.32 -4.71
C TYR A 1004 37.26 -15.81 -4.96
N VAL A 1005 36.64 -16.48 -4.00
CA VAL A 1005 36.23 -17.88 -4.13
C VAL A 1005 34.78 -17.95 -4.59
N VAL A 1006 34.52 -18.70 -5.66
CA VAL A 1006 33.19 -18.93 -6.23
C VAL A 1006 32.87 -20.43 -6.28
N PRO A 1007 31.60 -20.85 -6.18
CA PRO A 1007 31.23 -22.26 -6.33
C PRO A 1007 31.56 -22.80 -7.72
N PHE A 1008 31.95 -24.08 -7.82
CA PHE A 1008 32.28 -24.70 -9.12
C PHE A 1008 31.11 -24.71 -10.12
N THR A 1009 29.88 -24.80 -9.63
CA THR A 1009 28.66 -24.77 -10.46
C THR A 1009 28.25 -23.37 -10.92
N ALA A 1010 28.88 -22.32 -10.38
CA ALA A 1010 28.55 -20.95 -10.74
C ALA A 1010 29.05 -20.63 -12.15
N ARG A 1011 28.18 -20.04 -12.97
CA ARG A 1011 28.55 -19.53 -14.28
C ARG A 1011 29.28 -18.19 -14.12
N MET A 1012 30.41 -18.05 -14.81
CA MET A 1012 31.21 -16.83 -14.79
C MET A 1012 30.62 -15.80 -15.76
N ARG A 1013 30.63 -14.53 -15.35
CA ARG A 1013 30.23 -13.39 -16.18
C ARG A 1013 31.43 -12.68 -16.82
N VAL A 1014 32.64 -12.99 -16.36
CA VAL A 1014 33.89 -12.37 -16.75
C VAL A 1014 34.86 -13.41 -17.27
N GLU A 1015 35.70 -13.02 -18.23
CA GLU A 1015 36.78 -13.82 -18.79
C GLU A 1015 38.16 -13.30 -18.32
N VAL A 1016 39.19 -14.12 -18.48
CA VAL A 1016 40.57 -13.71 -18.17
C VAL A 1016 40.98 -12.61 -19.14
N GLY A 1017 41.43 -11.48 -18.59
CA GLY A 1017 41.74 -10.28 -19.37
C GLY A 1017 40.66 -9.18 -19.30
N ASP A 1018 39.46 -9.47 -18.78
CA ASP A 1018 38.41 -8.47 -18.66
C ASP A 1018 38.74 -7.39 -17.62
N GLN A 1019 38.35 -6.16 -17.92
CA GLN A 1019 38.52 -5.01 -17.03
C GLN A 1019 37.24 -4.80 -16.20
N VAL A 1020 37.34 -5.00 -14.89
CA VAL A 1020 36.20 -4.93 -13.97
C VAL A 1020 36.24 -3.67 -13.11
N SER A 1021 35.07 -3.05 -12.95
CA SER A 1021 34.89 -1.95 -12.01
C SER A 1021 34.67 -2.47 -10.59
N ARG A 1022 35.06 -1.69 -9.58
CA ARG A 1022 34.75 -1.98 -8.17
C ARG A 1022 33.25 -2.25 -8.02
N GLY A 1023 32.86 -3.34 -7.36
CA GLY A 1023 31.46 -3.76 -7.16
C GLY A 1023 30.82 -4.50 -8.34
N ALA A 1024 31.54 -4.77 -9.42
CA ALA A 1024 31.03 -5.59 -10.54
C ALA A 1024 30.84 -7.07 -10.12
N ALA A 1025 29.81 -7.72 -10.66
CA ALA A 1025 29.54 -9.14 -10.41
C ALA A 1025 30.45 -10.03 -11.27
N LEU A 1026 31.12 -10.98 -10.63
CA LEU A 1026 32.02 -11.95 -11.27
C LEU A 1026 31.28 -13.20 -11.75
N THR A 1027 30.19 -13.57 -11.05
CA THR A 1027 29.34 -14.73 -11.38
C THR A 1027 27.93 -14.28 -11.78
N GLU A 1028 27.22 -15.14 -12.48
CA GLU A 1028 25.77 -15.01 -12.63
C GLU A 1028 25.07 -15.15 -11.26
N GLY A 1029 23.96 -14.44 -11.09
CA GLY A 1029 23.18 -14.44 -9.85
C GLY A 1029 22.78 -13.05 -9.41
N SER A 1030 22.26 -12.96 -8.19
CA SER A 1030 21.79 -11.72 -7.58
C SER A 1030 22.83 -11.12 -6.64
N ILE A 1031 23.10 -9.82 -6.77
CA ILE A 1031 24.04 -9.13 -5.87
C ILE A 1031 23.38 -8.91 -4.51
N GLN A 1032 24.13 -9.17 -3.43
CA GLN A 1032 23.70 -8.83 -2.07
C GLN A 1032 23.77 -7.29 -1.84
N PRO A 1033 22.63 -6.60 -1.62
CA PRO A 1033 22.62 -5.13 -1.55
C PRO A 1033 23.45 -4.55 -0.39
N LYS A 1034 23.52 -5.24 0.75
CA LYS A 1034 24.32 -4.81 1.91
C LYS A 1034 25.83 -4.84 1.65
N ARG A 1035 26.29 -5.83 0.88
CA ARG A 1035 27.69 -5.92 0.46
C ARG A 1035 27.99 -4.88 -0.61
N LEU A 1036 27.08 -4.66 -1.56
CA LEU A 1036 27.22 -3.59 -2.55
C LEU A 1036 27.37 -2.21 -1.88
N LEU A 1037 26.57 -1.91 -0.85
CA LEU A 1037 26.69 -0.67 -0.07
C LEU A 1037 28.02 -0.57 0.70
N ALA A 1038 28.64 -1.71 1.02
CA ALA A 1038 29.95 -1.72 1.66
C ALA A 1038 31.10 -1.43 0.70
N VAL A 1039 30.94 -1.85 -0.55
CA VAL A 1039 31.99 -1.79 -1.56
C VAL A 1039 31.91 -0.50 -2.37
N ARG A 1040 30.71 -0.02 -2.70
CA ARG A 1040 30.50 1.20 -3.49
C ARG A 1040 29.97 2.36 -2.64
N ASP A 1041 28.81 2.88 -3.02
CA ASP A 1041 28.18 4.11 -2.57
C ASP A 1041 26.66 3.93 -2.55
N VAL A 1042 25.95 4.90 -1.98
CA VAL A 1042 24.49 4.84 -1.82
C VAL A 1042 23.78 4.89 -3.17
N LEU A 1043 24.17 5.79 -4.08
CA LEU A 1043 23.48 5.98 -5.35
C LEU A 1043 23.59 4.73 -6.25
N SER A 1044 24.76 4.07 -6.26
CA SER A 1044 24.92 2.79 -6.97
C SER A 1044 23.96 1.70 -6.45
N VAL A 1045 23.76 1.62 -5.13
CA VAL A 1045 22.87 0.63 -4.51
C VAL A 1045 21.42 0.96 -4.82
N GLU A 1046 21.03 2.23 -4.71
CA GLU A 1046 19.68 2.69 -5.02
C GLU A 1046 19.32 2.44 -6.48
N THR A 1047 20.23 2.73 -7.41
CA THR A 1047 20.05 2.47 -8.84
C THR A 1047 19.98 0.98 -9.16
N TYR A 1048 20.79 0.16 -8.49
CA TYR A 1048 20.71 -1.30 -8.60
C TYR A 1048 19.36 -1.84 -8.12
N LEU A 1049 18.89 -1.40 -6.95
CA LEU A 1049 17.59 -1.80 -6.42
C LEU A 1049 16.43 -1.38 -7.33
N LEU A 1050 16.48 -0.17 -7.88
CA LEU A 1050 15.51 0.32 -8.87
C LEU A 1050 15.47 -0.61 -10.10
N GLY A 1051 16.62 -0.87 -10.72
CA GLY A 1051 16.71 -1.71 -11.92
C GLY A 1051 16.23 -3.15 -11.69
N GLU A 1052 16.59 -3.76 -10.56
CA GLU A 1052 16.15 -5.12 -10.22
C GLU A 1052 14.64 -5.21 -10.00
N VAL A 1053 14.04 -4.22 -9.33
CA VAL A 1053 12.58 -4.20 -9.13
C VAL A 1053 11.87 -3.99 -10.46
N GLN A 1054 12.31 -3.02 -11.26
CA GLN A 1054 11.70 -2.70 -12.57
C GLN A 1054 11.75 -3.90 -13.51
N LYS A 1055 12.87 -4.63 -13.53
CA LYS A 1055 13.02 -5.89 -14.27
C LYS A 1055 11.96 -6.93 -13.90
N VAL A 1056 11.67 -7.12 -12.61
CA VAL A 1056 10.65 -8.12 -12.21
C VAL A 1056 9.25 -7.72 -12.67
N TYR A 1057 8.90 -6.42 -12.61
CA TYR A 1057 7.58 -5.97 -13.10
C TYR A 1057 7.47 -6.02 -14.62
N ARG A 1058 8.47 -5.53 -15.36
CA ARG A 1058 8.48 -5.53 -16.83
C ARG A 1058 8.51 -6.93 -17.43
N SER A 1059 9.29 -7.86 -16.85
CA SER A 1059 9.29 -9.28 -17.28
C SER A 1059 7.94 -9.98 -17.11
N GLN A 1060 7.04 -9.41 -16.30
CA GLN A 1060 5.67 -9.90 -16.12
C GLN A 1060 4.63 -9.07 -16.90
N GLY A 1061 5.09 -8.13 -17.72
CA GLY A 1061 4.25 -7.25 -18.53
C GLY A 1061 3.47 -6.22 -17.70
N VAL A 1062 4.00 -5.82 -16.55
CA VAL A 1062 3.44 -4.75 -15.70
C VAL A 1062 4.36 -3.55 -15.77
N GLU A 1063 3.79 -2.39 -16.09
CA GLU A 1063 4.49 -1.11 -16.13
C GLU A 1063 4.23 -0.33 -14.84
N ILE A 1064 5.29 0.24 -14.29
CA ILE A 1064 5.28 1.07 -13.07
C ILE A 1064 6.27 2.22 -13.30
N GLY A 1065 5.89 3.43 -12.91
CA GLY A 1065 6.80 4.56 -12.95
C GLY A 1065 7.96 4.44 -11.93
N ASP A 1066 9.18 4.71 -12.39
CA ASP A 1066 10.43 4.69 -11.59
C ASP A 1066 10.31 5.44 -10.26
N LYS A 1067 9.62 6.58 -10.26
CA LYS A 1067 9.45 7.45 -9.09
C LYS A 1067 8.88 6.73 -7.89
N HIS A 1068 7.97 5.78 -8.11
CA HIS A 1068 7.35 5.03 -7.02
C HIS A 1068 8.37 4.13 -6.31
N ILE A 1069 9.25 3.49 -7.08
CA ILE A 1069 10.32 2.64 -6.56
C ILE A 1069 11.39 3.52 -5.89
N GLU A 1070 11.75 4.66 -6.48
CA GLU A 1070 12.69 5.62 -5.86
C GLU A 1070 12.23 6.05 -4.47
N VAL A 1071 10.95 6.40 -4.31
CA VAL A 1071 10.38 6.79 -3.01
C VAL A 1071 10.52 5.67 -1.97
N MET A 1072 10.26 4.41 -2.35
CA MET A 1072 10.40 3.27 -1.44
C MET A 1072 11.87 3.02 -1.06
N VAL A 1073 12.76 2.99 -2.06
CA VAL A 1073 14.18 2.69 -1.86
C VAL A 1073 14.85 3.76 -1.00
N ARG A 1074 14.48 5.04 -1.17
CA ARG A 1074 14.96 6.13 -0.29
C ARG A 1074 14.61 5.88 1.19
N GLN A 1075 13.44 5.32 1.49
CA GLN A 1075 13.09 4.99 2.88
C GLN A 1075 13.91 3.83 3.46
N MET A 1076 14.48 2.97 2.62
CA MET A 1076 15.32 1.85 3.07
C MET A 1076 16.72 2.29 3.54
N ILE A 1077 17.23 3.46 3.09
CA ILE A 1077 18.58 3.97 3.38
C ILE A 1077 18.55 5.28 4.20
N ARG A 1078 17.42 5.60 4.84
CA ARG A 1078 17.25 6.86 5.59
C ARG A 1078 18.13 7.01 6.85
N LYS A 1079 18.67 5.91 7.39
CA LYS A 1079 19.43 5.91 8.66
C LYS A 1079 20.94 5.80 8.44
N VAL A 1080 21.69 6.49 9.30
CA VAL A 1080 23.15 6.40 9.42
C VAL A 1080 23.50 5.79 10.77
N ARG A 1081 24.50 4.91 10.78
CA ARG A 1081 25.12 4.41 12.01
C ARG A 1081 26.34 5.25 12.34
N VAL A 1082 26.36 5.84 13.53
CA VAL A 1082 27.53 6.56 14.04
C VAL A 1082 28.67 5.56 14.28
N MET A 1083 29.82 5.79 13.66
CA MET A 1083 31.02 4.94 13.81
C MET A 1083 31.97 5.53 14.84
N ASP A 1084 32.26 6.82 14.70
CA ASP A 1084 33.05 7.59 15.66
C ASP A 1084 32.26 8.86 15.99
N PRO A 1085 31.91 9.11 17.26
CA PRO A 1085 31.20 10.33 17.64
C PRO A 1085 32.05 11.60 17.55
N GLY A 1086 33.38 11.52 17.48
CA GLY A 1086 34.23 12.71 17.52
C GLY A 1086 33.96 13.55 18.79
N ASP A 1087 33.83 14.86 18.62
CA ASP A 1087 33.50 15.81 19.70
C ASP A 1087 31.98 16.03 19.88
N THR A 1088 31.14 15.25 19.19
CA THR A 1088 29.68 15.36 19.34
C THR A 1088 29.16 14.61 20.56
N ASP A 1089 27.98 14.98 21.04
CA ASP A 1089 27.25 14.25 22.10
C ASP A 1089 26.62 12.91 21.64
N LEU A 1090 26.95 12.46 20.43
CA LEU A 1090 26.41 11.24 19.86
C LEU A 1090 27.05 10.01 20.49
N LEU A 1091 26.28 8.93 20.56
CA LEU A 1091 26.78 7.64 21.03
C LEU A 1091 27.20 6.78 19.84
N MET A 1092 28.36 6.14 19.99
CA MET A 1092 28.86 5.18 19.02
C MET A 1092 27.87 4.03 18.79
N GLY A 1093 27.65 3.69 17.51
CA GLY A 1093 26.77 2.60 17.10
C GLY A 1093 25.28 2.96 17.08
N THR A 1094 24.88 4.16 17.49
CA THR A 1094 23.49 4.62 17.39
C THR A 1094 23.05 4.77 15.93
N LEU A 1095 21.77 4.48 15.70
CA LEU A 1095 21.12 4.70 14.41
C LEU A 1095 20.31 5.99 14.48
N MET A 1096 20.61 6.92 13.59
CA MET A 1096 19.94 8.22 13.51
C MET A 1096 19.51 8.53 12.07
N ASP A 1097 18.53 9.42 11.90
CA ASP A 1097 18.21 9.92 10.56
C ASP A 1097 19.39 10.73 10.00
N ILE A 1098 19.59 10.70 8.69
CA ILE A 1098 20.65 11.47 8.01
C ILE A 1098 20.59 12.96 8.39
N ASN A 1099 19.39 13.53 8.48
CA ASN A 1099 19.21 14.94 8.79
C ASN A 1099 19.62 15.27 10.24
N ASP A 1100 19.20 14.46 11.21
CA ASP A 1100 19.57 14.65 12.62
C ASP A 1100 21.10 14.52 12.82
N PHE A 1101 21.72 13.59 12.10
CA PHE A 1101 23.18 13.41 12.10
C PHE A 1101 23.90 14.62 11.46
N THR A 1102 23.34 15.18 10.38
CA THR A 1102 23.90 16.35 9.70
C THR A 1102 23.79 17.60 10.57
N ASP A 1103 22.65 17.81 11.24
CA ASP A 1103 22.43 18.94 12.15
C ASP A 1103 23.41 18.87 13.34
N ALA A 1104 23.55 17.70 13.99
CA ALA A 1104 24.49 17.52 15.10
C ALA A 1104 25.96 17.80 14.71
N ASN A 1105 26.36 17.40 13.50
CA ASN A 1105 27.70 17.69 13.00
C ASN A 1105 27.90 19.15 12.62
N LYS A 1106 26.86 19.82 12.12
CA LYS A 1106 26.93 21.22 11.69
C LYS A 1106 27.30 22.13 12.86
N ASP A 1107 26.72 21.91 14.03
CA ASP A 1107 26.98 22.72 15.22
C ASP A 1107 28.45 22.58 15.68
N VAL A 1108 28.99 21.35 15.67
CA VAL A 1108 30.39 21.08 16.03
C VAL A 1108 31.38 21.61 14.97
N LEU A 1109 31.03 21.49 13.69
CA LEU A 1109 31.82 22.04 12.59
C LEU A 1109 31.96 23.58 12.69
N ILE A 1110 30.87 24.28 13.04
CA ILE A 1110 30.89 25.73 13.25
C ILE A 1110 31.77 26.10 14.46
N ALA A 1111 31.77 25.27 15.50
CA ALA A 1111 32.62 25.44 16.67
C ALA A 1111 34.10 25.07 16.43
N GLY A 1112 34.45 24.51 15.26
CA GLY A 1112 35.82 24.12 14.89
C GLY A 1112 36.28 22.78 15.48
N GLY A 1113 35.38 21.96 16.02
CA GLY A 1113 35.68 20.63 16.56
C GLY A 1113 35.69 19.52 15.51
N VAL A 1114 36.00 18.29 15.92
CA VAL A 1114 35.98 17.10 15.05
C VAL A 1114 34.53 16.56 14.97
N PRO A 1115 33.89 16.57 13.79
CA PRO A 1115 32.52 16.06 13.64
C PRO A 1115 32.47 14.53 13.75
N ALA A 1116 31.28 14.00 14.05
CA ALA A 1116 31.05 12.57 14.04
C ALA A 1116 31.16 11.98 12.63
N THR A 1117 31.68 10.77 12.53
CA THR A 1117 31.69 9.97 11.30
C THR A 1117 30.62 8.88 11.37
N GLY A 1118 29.93 8.66 10.26
CA GLY A 1118 28.84 7.71 10.19
C GLY A 1118 28.81 6.97 8.86
N ARG A 1119 28.20 5.78 8.86
CA ARG A 1119 28.02 4.95 7.67
C ARG A 1119 26.53 4.72 7.40
N PRO A 1120 26.05 4.93 6.16
CA PRO A 1120 24.65 4.66 5.82
C PRO A 1120 24.33 3.17 6.00
N VAL A 1121 23.08 2.89 6.41
CA VAL A 1121 22.62 1.53 6.66
C VAL A 1121 21.40 1.23 5.81
N LEU A 1122 21.49 0.18 5.00
CA LEU A 1122 20.34 -0.39 4.30
C LEU A 1122 19.52 -1.28 5.26
N MET A 1123 18.24 -0.97 5.38
CA MET A 1123 17.28 -1.73 6.17
C MET A 1123 16.14 -2.25 5.29
N GLY A 1124 15.65 -3.45 5.60
CA GLY A 1124 14.41 -3.95 5.01
C GLY A 1124 13.21 -3.13 5.50
N ILE A 1125 12.16 -3.07 4.68
CA ILE A 1125 10.95 -2.29 4.96
C ILE A 1125 10.35 -2.57 6.35
N THR A 1126 10.25 -3.83 6.78
CA THR A 1126 9.70 -4.18 8.10
C THR A 1126 10.52 -3.58 9.25
N LYS A 1127 11.85 -3.56 9.09
CA LYS A 1127 12.75 -2.99 10.10
C LYS A 1127 12.72 -1.47 10.08
N ALA A 1128 12.65 -0.86 8.90
CA ALA A 1128 12.54 0.59 8.73
C ALA A 1128 11.26 1.14 9.39
N SER A 1129 10.10 0.47 9.26
CA SER A 1129 8.86 0.90 9.93
C SER A 1129 8.93 0.86 11.46
N LEU A 1130 9.72 -0.05 12.04
CA LEU A 1130 9.85 -0.19 13.50
C LEU A 1130 10.78 0.86 14.11
N GLU A 1131 11.77 1.34 13.34
CA GLU A 1131 12.77 2.35 13.76
C GLU A 1131 12.36 3.78 13.36
N THR A 1132 11.05 4.03 13.28
CA THR A 1132 10.49 5.37 13.06
C THR A 1132 10.57 6.22 14.34
N ASN A 1133 10.60 7.55 14.16
CA ASN A 1133 10.72 8.47 15.30
C ASN A 1133 9.43 8.49 16.15
N SER A 1134 8.27 8.27 15.53
CA SER A 1134 6.96 8.16 16.17
C SER A 1134 6.75 6.76 16.73
N PHE A 1135 6.56 6.69 18.06
CA PHE A 1135 6.28 5.41 18.72
C PHE A 1135 4.85 4.95 18.48
N LEU A 1136 3.90 5.86 18.19
CA LEU A 1136 2.51 5.51 17.90
C LEU A 1136 2.40 4.77 16.56
N SER A 1137 3.11 5.27 15.54
CA SER A 1137 3.15 4.61 14.23
C SER A 1137 3.80 3.23 14.33
N ALA A 1138 4.98 3.12 14.95
CA ALA A 1138 5.66 1.85 15.15
C ALA A 1138 4.82 0.84 15.97
N ALA A 1139 4.17 1.29 17.05
CA ALA A 1139 3.37 0.43 17.93
C ALA A 1139 2.12 -0.16 17.25
N SER A 1140 1.55 0.56 16.28
CA SER A 1140 0.40 0.10 15.49
C SER A 1140 0.76 -1.01 14.48
N PHE A 1141 2.03 -1.03 14.05
CA PHE A 1141 2.54 -1.98 13.08
C PHE A 1141 2.85 -3.32 13.73
N GLN A 1142 3.99 -3.51 14.38
CA GLN A 1142 4.38 -4.79 14.97
C GLN A 1142 5.04 -4.62 16.34
N GLU A 1143 5.08 -5.70 17.13
CA GLU A 1143 5.80 -5.75 18.41
C GLU A 1143 5.45 -4.58 19.36
N THR A 1144 4.16 -4.23 19.44
CA THR A 1144 3.60 -3.11 20.23
C THR A 1144 4.22 -3.00 21.63
N THR A 1145 4.38 -4.14 22.33
CA THR A 1145 4.96 -4.15 23.68
C THR A 1145 6.43 -3.73 23.70
N ARG A 1146 7.24 -4.16 22.73
CA ARG A 1146 8.66 -3.78 22.64
C ARG A 1146 8.80 -2.28 22.38
N VAL A 1147 8.02 -1.76 21.44
CA VAL A 1147 8.03 -0.33 21.06
C VAL A 1147 7.63 0.55 22.24
N LEU A 1148 6.52 0.23 22.93
CA LEU A 1148 6.05 1.01 24.07
C LEU A 1148 7.01 0.95 25.27
N THR A 1149 7.63 -0.22 25.51
CA THR A 1149 8.61 -0.39 26.59
C THR A 1149 9.85 0.49 26.36
N ASP A 1150 10.35 0.52 25.12
CA ASP A 1150 11.51 1.35 24.77
C ASP A 1150 11.18 2.84 24.82
N ALA A 1151 10.02 3.24 24.30
CA ALA A 1151 9.56 4.62 24.31
C ALA A 1151 9.36 5.14 25.74
N ALA A 1152 8.81 4.32 26.65
CA ALA A 1152 8.58 4.70 28.05
C ALA A 1152 9.88 4.93 28.82
N ILE A 1153 10.90 4.09 28.61
CA ILE A 1153 12.23 4.27 29.23
C ILE A 1153 12.89 5.55 28.73
N ARG A 1154 12.89 5.77 27.42
CA ARG A 1154 13.49 6.96 26.79
C ARG A 1154 12.71 8.25 27.06
N GLY A 1155 11.50 8.16 27.63
CA GLY A 1155 10.65 9.34 27.85
C GLY A 1155 10.20 10.00 26.54
N LYS A 1156 10.07 9.22 25.45
CA LYS A 1156 9.93 9.74 24.08
C LYS A 1156 8.73 10.69 23.95
N LYS A 1157 8.95 11.77 23.22
CA LYS A 1157 7.93 12.76 22.82
C LYS A 1157 7.68 12.65 21.32
N ASP A 1158 6.43 12.43 20.97
CA ASP A 1158 5.94 12.31 19.59
C ASP A 1158 5.26 13.62 19.17
N HIS A 1159 5.71 14.19 18.05
CA HIS A 1159 5.24 15.46 17.51
C HIS A 1159 4.10 15.33 16.51
N LEU A 1160 3.60 14.11 16.25
CA LEU A 1160 2.39 13.87 15.43
C LEU A 1160 2.51 14.45 14.01
N LEU A 1161 3.69 14.31 13.40
CA LEU A 1161 3.98 14.85 12.06
C LEU A 1161 3.48 13.98 10.91
N GLY A 1162 3.25 12.69 11.16
CA GLY A 1162 2.84 11.71 10.15
C GLY A 1162 1.33 11.59 10.01
N LEU A 1163 0.90 10.76 9.05
CA LEU A 1163 -0.54 10.57 8.79
C LEU A 1163 -1.18 9.68 9.86
N LYS A 1164 -0.52 8.59 10.23
CA LYS A 1164 -1.11 7.54 11.06
C LYS A 1164 -1.35 7.99 12.50
N GLU A 1165 -0.48 8.81 13.06
CA GLU A 1165 -0.65 9.34 14.43
C GLU A 1165 -1.90 10.21 14.50
N ASN A 1166 -2.10 11.08 13.50
CA ASN A 1166 -3.26 11.95 13.42
C ASN A 1166 -4.55 11.15 13.21
N VAL A 1167 -4.54 10.10 12.37
CA VAL A 1167 -5.69 9.18 12.23
C VAL A 1167 -6.02 8.46 13.54
N ILE A 1168 -5.01 7.95 14.25
CA ILE A 1168 -5.20 7.24 15.54
C ILE A 1168 -5.84 8.15 16.59
N ILE A 1169 -5.38 9.41 16.65
CA ILE A 1169 -5.85 10.39 17.64
C ILE A 1169 -7.19 11.02 17.22
N GLY A 1170 -7.49 11.05 15.93
CA GLY A 1170 -8.67 11.70 15.36
C GLY A 1170 -8.47 13.19 15.05
N LYS A 1171 -7.25 13.59 14.66
CA LYS A 1171 -6.95 14.93 14.12
C LYS A 1171 -6.94 14.89 12.59
N ILE A 1172 -7.12 16.07 11.97
CA ILE A 1172 -6.95 16.25 10.52
C ILE A 1172 -5.51 15.86 10.15
N ILE A 1173 -5.37 15.07 9.09
CA ILE A 1173 -4.06 14.63 8.61
C ILE A 1173 -3.27 15.79 8.00
N PRO A 1174 -1.93 15.85 8.15
CA PRO A 1174 -1.11 16.92 7.60
C PRO A 1174 -0.75 16.68 6.12
N ALA A 1175 -1.73 16.30 5.30
CA ALA A 1175 -1.61 16.07 3.85
C ALA A 1175 -2.88 16.52 3.13
N GLY A 1176 -2.79 16.75 1.82
CA GLY A 1176 -3.87 17.32 1.01
C GLY A 1176 -4.40 18.64 1.58
N THR A 1177 -5.72 18.80 1.58
CA THR A 1177 -6.47 19.93 2.16
C THR A 1177 -6.15 20.16 3.65
N GLY A 1178 -5.69 19.14 4.36
CA GLY A 1178 -5.28 19.20 5.75
C GLY A 1178 -3.94 19.89 6.01
N MET A 1179 -3.18 20.34 5.00
CA MET A 1179 -1.97 21.14 5.24
C MET A 1179 -2.29 22.53 5.79
N ALA A 1180 -1.39 23.06 6.63
CA ALA A 1180 -1.52 24.43 7.14
C ALA A 1180 -1.48 25.49 6.03
N ARG A 1181 -0.79 25.20 4.92
CA ARG A 1181 -0.74 26.06 3.72
C ARG A 1181 -2.14 26.34 3.17
N TYR A 1182 -3.02 25.33 3.10
CA TYR A 1182 -4.37 25.49 2.57
C TYR A 1182 -5.37 25.95 3.62
N ARG A 1183 -5.22 25.51 4.87
CA ARG A 1183 -6.12 25.90 5.98
C ARG A 1183 -6.01 27.37 6.37
N ASN A 1184 -4.86 28.00 6.14
CA ASN A 1184 -4.62 29.40 6.46
C ASN A 1184 -4.78 30.32 5.25
N LEU A 1185 -5.22 29.81 4.09
CA LEU A 1185 -5.58 30.67 2.97
C LEU A 1185 -6.82 31.45 3.35
N GLU A 1186 -6.70 32.77 3.35
CA GLU A 1186 -7.88 33.63 3.35
C GLU A 1186 -8.48 33.56 1.94
N PRO A 1187 -9.81 33.31 1.81
CA PRO A 1187 -10.45 33.35 0.52
C PRO A 1187 -10.24 34.75 -0.06
N GLN A 1188 -9.64 34.83 -1.25
CA GLN A 1188 -9.67 36.08 -2.00
C GLN A 1188 -11.15 36.39 -2.23
N ALA A 1189 -11.64 37.47 -1.61
CA ALA A 1189 -12.97 37.97 -1.87
C ALA A 1189 -13.06 38.21 -3.38
N ILE A 1190 -13.85 37.39 -4.06
CA ILE A 1190 -14.11 37.55 -5.47
C ILE A 1190 -14.88 38.86 -5.58
N ASN A 1191 -14.24 39.92 -6.10
CA ASN A 1191 -14.95 41.08 -6.59
C ASN A 1191 -15.88 40.58 -7.71
N GLU A 1192 -17.18 40.55 -7.43
CA GLU A 1192 -18.25 40.16 -8.35
C GLU A 1192 -18.28 41.00 -9.66
N GLU A 1193 -17.50 42.08 -9.74
CA GLU A 1193 -17.43 42.96 -10.93
C GLU A 1193 -16.69 42.35 -12.14
N SER A 1194 -15.85 41.33 -11.97
CA SER A 1194 -15.02 40.83 -13.08
C SER A 1194 -15.72 39.85 -14.04
N TYR A 1195 -16.86 39.27 -13.64
CA TYR A 1195 -17.61 38.31 -14.49
C TYR A 1195 -18.71 38.96 -15.35
N LEU A 1196 -19.12 40.19 -15.04
CA LEU A 1196 -20.08 40.94 -15.85
C LEU A 1196 -19.43 41.74 -16.98
N ALA A 1197 -18.14 42.08 -16.87
CA ALA A 1197 -17.42 42.82 -17.91
C ALA A 1197 -17.06 41.94 -19.13
N SER A 1198 -16.78 40.64 -18.94
CA SER A 1198 -16.40 39.73 -20.03
C SER A 1198 -17.58 39.16 -20.84
N SER A 1199 -18.82 39.40 -20.40
CA SER A 1199 -20.04 38.95 -21.10
C SER A 1199 -20.71 40.05 -21.93
N GLN A 1200 -20.18 41.28 -21.94
CA GLN A 1200 -20.72 42.40 -22.72
C GLN A 1200 -19.91 42.77 -23.98
N GLU A 1201 -18.74 42.15 -24.23
CA GLU A 1201 -17.90 42.50 -25.39
C GLU A 1201 -18.15 41.67 -26.67
N GLU A 1202 -19.06 40.69 -26.68
CA GLU A 1202 -19.30 39.83 -27.87
C GLU A 1202 -20.60 40.12 -28.67
N THR A 1203 -21.28 41.25 -28.46
CA THR A 1203 -22.40 41.63 -29.34
C THR A 1203 -22.37 43.10 -29.75
N SER A 1204 -21.54 43.45 -30.73
CA SER A 1204 -21.80 44.61 -31.58
C SER A 1204 -21.12 44.51 -32.95
N VAL A 1205 -21.87 44.08 -33.96
CA VAL A 1205 -21.62 44.44 -35.37
C VAL A 1205 -22.96 44.79 -36.03
N ASP A 1206 -23.01 46.03 -36.51
CA ASP A 1206 -23.88 46.66 -37.51
C ASP A 1206 -25.41 46.56 -37.41
N THR A 1207 -26.02 47.71 -37.08
CA THR A 1207 -27.08 48.28 -37.91
C THR A 1207 -27.15 49.80 -37.70
N THR A 1208 -26.87 50.53 -38.77
CA THR A 1208 -27.01 51.98 -38.92
C THR A 1208 -28.48 52.38 -39.00
N VAL A 1209 -28.99 53.21 -38.08
CA VAL A 1209 -30.06 54.19 -38.36
C VAL A 1209 -29.84 55.42 -37.47
N GLU A 1210 -29.85 56.59 -38.09
CA GLU A 1210 -29.67 57.91 -37.49
C GLU A 1210 -30.85 58.39 -36.62
N GLU A 1211 -30.55 59.40 -35.82
CA GLU A 1211 -31.38 60.57 -35.43
C GLU A 1211 -31.97 60.68 -34.00
N VAL A 1212 -31.36 61.66 -33.28
CA VAL A 1212 -31.90 62.70 -32.38
C VAL A 1212 -32.26 62.36 -30.91
N VAL A 1213 -31.26 62.63 -30.05
CA VAL A 1213 -31.26 63.42 -28.80
C VAL A 1213 -32.61 63.77 -28.16
N GLU A 1214 -32.83 63.31 -26.91
CA GLU A 1214 -33.14 64.20 -25.78
C GLU A 1214 -32.98 63.51 -24.41
N THR A 1215 -32.37 64.26 -23.50
CA THR A 1215 -31.99 63.99 -22.10
C THR A 1215 -33.18 64.00 -21.15
N VAL A 1216 -33.30 63.03 -20.23
CA VAL A 1216 -33.87 63.24 -18.87
C VAL A 1216 -33.27 62.22 -17.88
N GLU A 1217 -32.52 62.72 -16.90
CA GLU A 1217 -32.21 62.08 -15.61
C GLU A 1217 -33.51 61.78 -14.85
N VAL A 1218 -33.65 60.64 -14.15
CA VAL A 1218 -34.19 60.58 -12.77
C VAL A 1218 -33.89 59.19 -12.17
N SER A 1219 -33.34 59.25 -10.96
CA SER A 1219 -33.17 58.24 -9.89
C SER A 1219 -34.26 57.18 -9.70
N GLU A 1220 -33.86 55.92 -9.54
CA GLU A 1220 -33.93 55.13 -8.28
C GLU A 1220 -33.12 53.83 -8.41
#